data_AF-A0A7K4BKZ8-F1
#
_entry.id   AF-A0A7K4BKZ8-F1
#
_cell.length_a   1.000
_cell.length_b   1.000
_cell.length_c   1.000
_cell.angle_alpha   90.00
_cell.angle_beta   90.00
_cell.angle_gamma   90.00
#
_symmetry.space_group_name_H-M   'P 1'
#
loop_
_entity.id
_entity.type
_entity.pdbx_description
1 polymer ?
#
loop_
_entity_poly.entity_id
_entity_poly.type
_entity_poly.pdbx_seq_one_letter_code
_entity_poly.pdbx_strand_id
1 'polypeptide(L)'
;MLLDGIITESQLDEWVRGNAQIAQGVIVDLIRRLVGSATPNPKECRFQFPDSIGQHGPDGVLDTKFEYEPFVPKGRSYWEIGTGLDANAKATSDYKDSVKEIPETTRQQSTFIFVTPLSGRRGWKYTWKDGGQIKWLEERRKREDWLDVRIIDGTGLIDWLHRFPAVELWLGAKMGFPAQQIQTPEQRWAELRTIGDPPPLTPHLFLTNRDEACVKVKEVFSGAVPQLQLDTHYPSQVADFVAAYVAQMDENSRIDAIGRCLIISDADTWNTITAFRERHILIADFNLVEDDARGTKLLEKARRAGHTTIIGGQPGGIPHPYRISIPDPDVYQIQNALEKAGYKEERARILAQKSGGNINSLLRCLQNLSLIPEWAQSTDAAELAIVEILGSWKENMDADRTIVENLSGSAYGEWIGKIREIAFRPGTPLVHQEGVWKFVARYEGWSVLGPRLFDEHLDRFKAATIGVLREHDPKFELPPEERFAANIHGKVLSYSHNLRKGLAESLALLGSHPDALTSCSIGKAEDTAILAVREILTDADWVLWASLNDLLPLLAEAAPGEFLNAVEKSLDSNPCPFDTLFAQESSGITGTNYMSGVLWALETLAWDPQHLIRVVDLLGGLAARDPGGNWQNRPANSLTTILLPWLPQTCASIAKRQIAVETLIREQPQEAWKLLVSLLPQSHHFSLGSRKPEWRDIIPTDWPKSVTYHDYREQIGNYAELAVNMAKEDTKRLMDLIGHFDHLPPLAQEQVLAHLGSIEITTLPEAKKYPLWTAV
;
A
#
# COMPACT_ATOMS: atom_id res chain seq x y z
N MET A 1 15.09 10.75 -22.30
CA MET A 1 14.59 11.71 -23.31
C MET A 1 13.27 12.28 -22.82
N LEU A 2 13.29 12.98 -21.68
CA LEU A 2 12.14 13.71 -21.09
C LEU A 2 12.70 14.91 -20.30
N LEU A 3 13.74 15.54 -20.88
CA LEU A 3 14.22 16.87 -20.46
C LEU A 3 13.74 17.96 -21.43
N ASP A 4 13.23 17.56 -22.60
CA ASP A 4 12.47 18.38 -23.53
C ASP A 4 11.04 17.85 -23.48
N GLY A 5 10.04 18.68 -23.18
CA GLY A 5 8.64 18.24 -23.04
C GLY A 5 8.08 17.55 -24.29
N ILE A 6 7.00 16.79 -24.09
CA ILE A 6 6.31 15.99 -25.11
C ILE A 6 5.81 16.88 -26.26
N ILE A 7 5.38 18.09 -25.95
CA ILE A 7 4.79 19.03 -26.89
C ILE A 7 5.70 20.25 -27.00
N THR A 8 6.11 20.52 -28.24
CA THR A 8 6.82 21.75 -28.59
C THR A 8 5.84 22.84 -29.02
N GLU A 9 6.28 24.09 -28.94
CA GLU A 9 5.52 25.25 -29.41
C GLU A 9 5.10 25.12 -30.89
N SER A 10 5.99 24.58 -31.72
CA SER A 10 5.70 24.37 -33.15
C SER A 10 4.62 23.30 -33.38
N GLN A 11 4.63 22.23 -32.59
CA GLN A 11 3.60 21.18 -32.67
C GLN A 11 2.24 21.69 -32.18
N LEU A 12 2.21 22.48 -31.11
CA LEU A 12 0.98 23.10 -30.62
C LEU A 12 0.39 24.07 -31.66
N ASP A 13 1.22 24.94 -32.23
CA ASP A 13 0.81 25.89 -33.28
C ASP A 13 0.26 25.15 -34.52
N GLU A 14 0.97 24.12 -34.99
CA GLU A 14 0.55 23.34 -36.16
C GLU A 14 -0.76 22.60 -35.93
N TRP A 15 -0.93 21.97 -34.77
CA TRP A 15 -2.16 21.25 -34.43
C TRP A 15 -3.36 22.18 -34.34
N VAL A 16 -3.22 23.34 -33.67
CA VAL A 16 -4.31 24.32 -33.55
C VAL A 16 -4.77 24.80 -34.93
N ARG A 17 -3.83 25.04 -35.86
CA ARG A 17 -4.14 25.40 -37.25
C ARG A 17 -4.82 24.28 -38.01
N GLY A 18 -4.33 23.05 -37.85
CA GLY A 18 -4.88 21.86 -38.51
C GLY A 18 -6.27 21.46 -38.00
N ASN A 19 -6.62 21.86 -36.77
CA ASN A 19 -7.82 21.41 -36.06
C ASN A 19 -8.71 22.56 -35.56
N ALA A 20 -8.79 23.66 -36.33
CA ALA A 20 -9.44 24.91 -35.91
C ALA A 20 -10.89 24.76 -35.38
N GLN A 21 -11.63 23.73 -35.83
CA GLN A 21 -13.00 23.45 -35.37
C GLN A 21 -13.09 23.00 -33.90
N ILE A 22 -12.07 22.28 -33.40
CA ILE A 22 -12.04 21.73 -32.04
C ILE A 22 -11.00 22.42 -31.15
N ALA A 23 -10.04 23.13 -31.76
CA ALA A 23 -8.90 23.70 -31.05
C ALA A 23 -9.31 24.72 -29.98
N GLN A 24 -10.32 25.57 -30.23
CA GLN A 24 -10.79 26.54 -29.23
C GLN A 24 -11.22 25.83 -27.93
N GLY A 25 -12.07 24.81 -28.02
CA GLY A 25 -12.53 24.06 -26.85
C GLY A 25 -11.39 23.34 -26.13
N VAL A 26 -10.43 22.76 -26.87
CA VAL A 26 -9.28 22.09 -26.28
C VAL A 26 -8.33 23.07 -25.58
N ILE A 27 -8.11 24.26 -26.13
CA ILE A 27 -7.24 25.27 -25.50
C ILE A 27 -7.91 25.89 -24.28
N VAL A 28 -9.23 26.11 -24.30
CA VAL A 28 -9.95 26.54 -23.10
C VAL A 28 -9.83 25.48 -21.99
N ASP A 29 -9.98 24.20 -22.32
CA ASP A 29 -9.81 23.10 -21.36
C ASP A 29 -8.36 22.97 -20.87
N LEU A 30 -7.37 23.24 -21.73
CA LEU A 30 -5.95 23.32 -21.37
C LEU A 30 -5.71 24.39 -20.30
N ILE A 31 -6.20 25.61 -20.49
CA ILE A 31 -6.04 26.70 -19.49
C ILE A 31 -6.75 26.35 -18.19
N ARG A 32 -7.96 25.83 -18.29
CA ARG A 32 -8.74 25.39 -17.12
C ARG A 32 -7.98 24.35 -16.29
N ARG A 33 -7.35 23.38 -16.94
CA ARG A 33 -6.50 22.34 -16.30
C ARG A 33 -5.24 22.95 -15.68
N LEU A 34 -4.50 23.77 -16.43
CA LEU A 34 -3.28 24.43 -15.95
C LEU A 34 -3.55 25.34 -14.74
N VAL A 35 -4.64 26.11 -14.77
CA VAL A 35 -5.08 26.94 -13.64
C VAL A 35 -5.45 26.08 -12.43
N GLY A 36 -6.21 25.00 -12.66
CA GLY A 36 -6.59 24.05 -11.60
C GLY A 36 -5.38 23.41 -10.92
N SER A 37 -4.35 23.03 -11.69
CA SER A 37 -3.12 22.44 -11.15
C SER A 37 -2.21 23.46 -10.47
N ALA A 38 -2.21 24.72 -10.93
CA ALA A 38 -1.37 25.79 -10.41
C ALA A 38 -1.94 26.46 -9.15
N THR A 39 -3.26 26.45 -8.97
CA THR A 39 -3.92 27.20 -7.90
C THR A 39 -4.84 26.34 -7.04
N PRO A 40 -4.43 25.98 -5.81
CA PRO A 40 -5.26 25.18 -4.93
C PRO A 40 -6.44 26.01 -4.38
N ASN A 41 -7.64 25.43 -4.40
CA ASN A 41 -8.87 25.99 -3.80
C ASN A 41 -9.17 27.46 -4.17
N PRO A 42 -9.34 27.79 -5.46
CA PRO A 42 -9.74 29.14 -5.87
C PRO A 42 -11.14 29.48 -5.32
N LYS A 43 -11.38 30.76 -5.03
CA LYS A 43 -12.71 31.25 -4.63
C LYS A 43 -13.71 31.18 -5.78
N GLU A 44 -13.22 31.37 -6.99
CA GLU A 44 -13.99 31.28 -8.24
C GLU A 44 -13.06 30.72 -9.31
N CYS A 45 -13.49 29.69 -10.05
CA CYS A 45 -12.79 29.17 -11.22
C CYS A 45 -13.84 28.73 -12.23
N ARG A 46 -14.06 29.56 -13.25
CA ARG A 46 -15.09 29.36 -14.28
C ARG A 46 -14.47 29.54 -15.65
N PHE A 47 -14.27 28.46 -16.40
CA PHE A 47 -13.88 28.49 -17.80
C PHE A 47 -14.97 27.82 -18.63
N GLN A 48 -15.29 28.36 -19.81
CA GLN A 48 -16.37 27.84 -20.66
C GLN A 48 -16.05 26.40 -21.15
N PHE A 49 -17.04 25.50 -21.10
CA PHE A 49 -16.85 24.13 -21.60
C PHE A 49 -16.79 24.09 -23.14
N PRO A 50 -16.13 23.07 -23.73
CA PRO A 50 -16.10 22.89 -25.19
C PRO A 50 -17.48 22.86 -25.86
N ASP A 51 -18.52 22.41 -25.15
CA ASP A 51 -19.89 22.32 -25.64
C ASP A 51 -20.72 23.60 -25.39
N SER A 52 -20.13 24.64 -24.80
CA SER A 52 -20.77 25.92 -24.46
C SER A 52 -20.11 27.13 -25.11
N ILE A 53 -19.32 26.91 -26.17
CA ILE A 53 -18.62 27.97 -26.91
C ILE A 53 -19.66 28.92 -27.52
N GLY A 54 -19.60 30.21 -27.14
CA GLY A 54 -20.48 31.28 -27.65
C GLY A 54 -21.45 31.88 -26.63
N GLN A 55 -21.32 31.57 -25.34
CA GLN A 55 -22.04 32.30 -24.28
C GLN A 55 -21.48 33.72 -24.12
N HIS A 56 -22.36 34.68 -23.81
CA HIS A 56 -21.96 36.07 -23.57
C HIS A 56 -21.06 36.20 -22.33
N GLY A 57 -19.93 36.87 -22.48
CA GLY A 57 -18.94 37.14 -21.44
C GLY A 57 -17.58 36.46 -21.69
N PRO A 58 -16.63 36.64 -20.77
CA PRO A 58 -15.25 36.19 -20.91
C PRO A 58 -15.15 34.65 -21.00
N ASP A 59 -14.14 34.15 -21.72
CA ASP A 59 -13.84 32.72 -21.83
C ASP A 59 -13.50 32.08 -20.46
N GLY A 60 -12.93 32.86 -19.54
CA GLY A 60 -12.68 32.42 -18.17
C GLY A 60 -12.68 33.52 -17.11
N VAL A 61 -13.00 33.15 -15.87
CA VAL A 61 -12.92 33.99 -14.66
C VAL A 61 -12.29 33.18 -13.53
N LEU A 62 -11.29 33.74 -12.87
CA LEU A 62 -10.58 33.12 -11.75
C LEU A 62 -10.38 34.13 -10.61
N ASP A 63 -10.76 33.79 -9.38
CA ASP A 63 -10.40 34.53 -8.16
C ASP A 63 -9.64 33.59 -7.21
N THR A 64 -8.34 33.84 -7.04
CA THR A 64 -7.45 33.02 -6.22
C THR A 64 -6.67 33.85 -5.21
N LYS A 65 -6.42 33.28 -4.03
CA LYS A 65 -5.50 33.87 -3.04
C LYS A 65 -4.04 33.54 -3.32
N PHE A 66 -3.78 32.53 -4.15
CA PHE A 66 -2.46 32.01 -4.49
C PHE A 66 -2.10 32.40 -5.92
N GLU A 67 -0.97 33.08 -6.08
CA GLU A 67 -0.38 33.36 -7.39
C GLU A 67 0.50 32.21 -7.85
N TYR A 68 0.63 32.08 -9.17
CA TYR A 68 1.55 31.16 -9.83
C TYR A 68 2.23 31.89 -10.99
N GLU A 69 3.20 32.73 -10.65
CA GLU A 69 3.89 33.60 -11.60
C GLU A 69 4.74 32.80 -12.62
N PRO A 70 4.80 33.24 -13.90
CA PRO A 70 4.20 34.45 -14.46
C PRO A 70 2.71 34.31 -14.89
N PHE A 71 2.13 33.12 -14.77
CA PHE A 71 0.90 32.76 -15.48
C PHE A 71 -0.38 33.18 -14.77
N VAL A 72 -0.45 32.98 -13.45
CA VAL A 72 -1.67 33.23 -12.67
C VAL A 72 -1.41 34.33 -11.63
N PRO A 73 -2.03 35.52 -11.76
CA PRO A 73 -1.90 36.58 -10.78
C PRO A 73 -2.73 36.30 -9.53
N LYS A 74 -2.35 36.93 -8.41
CA LYS A 74 -3.18 36.97 -7.21
C LYS A 74 -4.45 37.81 -7.43
N GLY A 75 -5.58 37.34 -6.89
CA GLY A 75 -6.86 38.04 -6.95
C GLY A 75 -7.73 37.62 -8.14
N ARG A 76 -8.64 38.49 -8.56
CA ARG A 76 -9.58 38.22 -9.66
C ARG A 76 -8.93 38.48 -11.01
N SER A 77 -9.16 37.59 -11.97
CA SER A 77 -8.66 37.69 -13.34
C SER A 77 -9.71 37.25 -14.35
N TYR A 78 -9.69 37.89 -15.51
CA TYR A 78 -10.58 37.66 -16.65
C TYR A 78 -9.76 37.19 -17.83
N TRP A 79 -10.16 36.07 -18.43
CA TRP A 79 -9.40 35.33 -19.41
C TRP A 79 -10.13 35.33 -20.75
N GLU A 80 -9.41 35.68 -21.81
CA GLU A 80 -9.86 35.65 -23.20
C GLU A 80 -8.89 34.76 -24.00
N ILE A 81 -9.43 33.81 -24.76
CA ILE A 81 -8.65 32.76 -25.42
C ILE A 81 -8.88 32.86 -26.92
N GLY A 82 -7.81 33.13 -27.67
CA GLY A 82 -7.88 33.25 -29.13
C GLY A 82 -7.09 32.17 -29.84
N THR A 83 -7.78 31.22 -30.51
CA THR A 83 -7.13 30.26 -31.43
C THR A 83 -7.18 30.69 -32.90
N GLY A 84 -7.63 31.92 -33.18
CA GLY A 84 -7.75 32.47 -34.54
C GLY A 84 -6.41 32.93 -35.13
N LEU A 85 -6.33 32.99 -36.47
CA LEU A 85 -5.11 33.27 -37.22
C LEU A 85 -4.46 34.64 -36.90
N ASP A 86 -5.23 35.65 -36.50
CA ASP A 86 -4.76 37.00 -36.15
C ASP A 86 -4.99 37.28 -34.66
N ALA A 87 -4.05 36.82 -33.84
CA ALA A 87 -4.12 36.95 -32.39
C ALA A 87 -4.12 38.43 -31.92
N ASN A 88 -3.43 39.34 -32.64
CA ASN A 88 -3.37 40.75 -32.27
C ASN A 88 -4.74 41.44 -32.45
N ALA A 89 -5.39 41.19 -33.58
CA ALA A 89 -6.71 41.74 -33.85
C ALA A 89 -7.74 41.20 -32.84
N LYS A 90 -7.68 39.88 -32.54
CA LYS A 90 -8.55 39.23 -31.57
C LYS A 90 -8.35 39.79 -30.15
N ALA A 91 -7.11 39.82 -29.65
CA ALA A 91 -6.78 40.41 -28.34
C ALA A 91 -7.27 41.85 -28.21
N THR A 92 -7.16 42.64 -29.28
CA THR A 92 -7.61 44.03 -29.29
C THR A 92 -9.13 44.15 -29.27
N SER A 93 -9.85 43.25 -29.94
CA SER A 93 -11.31 43.21 -29.90
C SER A 93 -11.80 42.82 -28.51
N ASP A 94 -11.28 41.72 -27.98
CA ASP A 94 -11.74 41.15 -26.70
C ASP A 94 -11.45 42.08 -25.54
N TYR A 95 -10.29 42.74 -25.54
CA TYR A 95 -9.99 43.78 -24.56
C TYR A 95 -11.03 44.92 -24.59
N LYS A 96 -11.41 45.40 -25.79
CA LYS A 96 -12.38 46.50 -25.92
C LYS A 96 -13.77 46.06 -25.46
N ASP A 97 -14.16 44.83 -25.75
CA ASP A 97 -15.47 44.32 -25.40
C ASP A 97 -15.54 44.05 -23.89
N SER A 98 -14.50 43.45 -23.30
CA SER A 98 -14.32 43.33 -21.85
C SER A 98 -14.36 44.69 -21.12
N VAL A 99 -13.76 45.75 -21.67
CA VAL A 99 -13.82 47.11 -21.10
C VAL A 99 -15.24 47.70 -21.11
N LYS A 100 -16.06 47.37 -22.11
CA LYS A 100 -17.46 47.82 -22.19
C LYS A 100 -18.37 47.01 -21.27
N GLU A 101 -18.15 45.70 -21.18
CA GLU A 101 -19.04 44.78 -20.47
C GLU A 101 -18.77 44.73 -18.96
N ILE A 102 -17.53 44.96 -18.52
CA ILE A 102 -17.12 44.80 -17.12
C ILE A 102 -17.01 46.18 -16.44
N PRO A 103 -17.71 46.41 -15.30
CA PRO A 103 -17.67 47.67 -14.58
C PRO A 103 -16.26 48.11 -14.17
N GLU A 104 -15.97 49.40 -14.27
CA GLU A 104 -14.65 49.99 -13.98
C GLU A 104 -14.13 49.63 -12.58
N THR A 105 -15.01 49.66 -11.56
CA THR A 105 -14.66 49.30 -10.18
C THR A 105 -14.14 47.87 -10.05
N THR A 106 -14.64 46.95 -10.88
CA THR A 106 -14.19 45.55 -10.92
C THR A 106 -12.89 45.43 -11.71
N ARG A 107 -12.78 46.13 -12.85
CA ARG A 107 -11.58 46.08 -13.71
C ARG A 107 -10.34 46.60 -13.00
N GLN A 108 -10.43 47.70 -12.25
CA GLN A 108 -9.30 48.25 -11.48
C GLN A 108 -8.82 47.35 -10.33
N GLN A 109 -9.57 46.29 -10.00
CA GLN A 109 -9.19 45.29 -8.99
C GLN A 109 -8.88 43.92 -9.61
N SER A 110 -8.93 43.81 -10.94
CA SER A 110 -8.81 42.54 -11.66
C SER A 110 -7.75 42.61 -12.77
N THR A 111 -7.19 41.47 -13.13
CA THR A 111 -6.21 41.36 -14.24
C THR A 111 -6.88 40.84 -15.50
N PHE A 112 -6.64 41.48 -16.65
CA PHE A 112 -7.04 40.97 -17.95
C PHE A 112 -5.93 40.07 -18.52
N ILE A 113 -6.27 38.86 -18.96
CA ILE A 113 -5.32 37.89 -19.49
C ILE A 113 -5.79 37.42 -20.86
N PHE A 114 -4.95 37.61 -21.87
CA PHE A 114 -5.18 37.07 -23.21
C PHE A 114 -4.27 35.88 -23.48
N VAL A 115 -4.84 34.79 -23.99
CA VAL A 115 -4.12 33.56 -24.29
C VAL A 115 -4.17 33.27 -25.78
N THR A 116 -3.01 32.93 -26.37
CA THR A 116 -2.92 32.50 -27.77
C THR A 116 -1.91 31.36 -27.94
N PRO A 117 -2.30 30.19 -28.50
CA PRO A 117 -1.36 29.10 -28.79
C PRO A 117 -0.54 29.32 -30.07
N LEU A 118 -0.83 30.35 -30.87
CA LEU A 118 -0.24 30.56 -32.20
C LEU A 118 0.98 31.50 -32.19
N SER A 119 2.13 31.02 -31.70
CA SER A 119 3.41 31.76 -31.73
C SER A 119 4.59 31.00 -32.36
N GLY A 120 4.47 29.70 -32.61
CA GLY A 120 5.58 28.83 -33.03
C GLY A 120 6.18 29.12 -34.41
N ARG A 121 5.42 29.74 -35.33
CA ARG A 121 5.92 30.08 -36.68
C ARG A 121 6.40 31.53 -36.76
N ARG A 122 7.64 31.80 -36.36
CA ARG A 122 8.27 33.15 -36.35
C ARG A 122 8.25 33.90 -37.71
N GLY A 123 8.22 33.17 -38.83
CA GLY A 123 8.22 33.72 -40.20
C GLY A 123 6.84 33.91 -40.83
N TRP A 124 5.75 33.57 -40.15
CA TRP A 124 4.41 33.60 -40.72
C TRP A 124 3.73 34.97 -40.54
N LYS A 125 2.94 35.40 -41.55
CA LYS A 125 2.50 36.81 -41.67
C LYS A 125 1.59 37.30 -40.54
N TYR A 126 0.84 36.41 -39.88
CA TYR A 126 -0.08 36.79 -38.80
C TYR A 126 0.41 36.34 -37.41
N THR A 127 1.66 35.89 -37.28
CA THR A 127 2.24 35.60 -35.96
C THR A 127 2.43 36.90 -35.19
N TRP A 128 1.90 36.95 -33.96
CA TRP A 128 2.06 38.12 -33.10
C TRP A 128 3.46 38.15 -32.49
N LYS A 129 4.39 38.79 -33.21
CA LYS A 129 5.82 38.86 -32.85
C LYS A 129 6.04 39.52 -31.49
N ASP A 130 7.08 39.10 -30.76
CA ASP A 130 7.43 39.58 -29.41
C ASP A 130 7.47 41.11 -29.30
N GLY A 131 8.14 41.77 -30.24
CA GLY A 131 8.21 43.24 -30.28
C GLY A 131 6.86 43.93 -30.52
N GLY A 132 5.90 43.23 -31.14
CA GLY A 132 4.52 43.69 -31.28
C GLY A 132 3.66 43.39 -30.04
N GLN A 133 3.93 42.30 -29.32
CA GLN A 133 3.28 41.98 -28.05
C GLN A 133 3.69 42.99 -26.96
N ILE A 134 5.00 43.28 -26.85
CA ILE A 134 5.55 44.24 -25.89
C ILE A 134 4.91 45.62 -26.08
N LYS A 135 4.86 46.13 -27.31
CA LYS A 135 4.23 47.43 -27.61
C LYS A 135 2.75 47.44 -27.24
N TRP A 136 2.02 46.37 -27.56
CA TRP A 136 0.60 46.27 -27.24
C TRP A 136 0.36 46.26 -25.72
N LEU A 137 1.17 45.52 -24.95
CA LEU A 137 1.10 45.50 -23.48
C LEU A 137 1.40 46.88 -22.89
N GLU A 138 2.46 47.55 -23.34
CA GLU A 138 2.81 48.90 -22.90
C GLU A 138 1.68 49.91 -23.16
N GLU A 139 1.09 49.86 -24.35
CA GLU A 139 -0.02 50.74 -24.73
C GLU A 139 -1.28 50.50 -23.90
N ARG A 140 -1.57 49.25 -23.50
CA ARG A 140 -2.77 48.90 -22.72
C ARG A 140 -2.59 49.11 -21.23
N ARG A 141 -1.42 48.82 -20.67
CA ARG A 141 -1.11 49.11 -19.26
C ARG A 141 -1.13 50.61 -18.96
N LYS A 142 -0.68 51.46 -19.89
CA LYS A 142 -0.76 52.93 -19.77
C LYS A 142 -2.17 53.50 -19.71
N ARG A 143 -3.19 52.73 -20.10
CA ARG A 143 -4.59 53.17 -20.05
C ARG A 143 -5.21 53.03 -18.67
N GLU A 144 -4.59 52.23 -17.79
CA GLU A 144 -5.06 51.98 -16.41
C GLU A 144 -6.52 51.48 -16.34
N ASP A 145 -7.00 50.89 -17.44
CA ASP A 145 -8.33 50.29 -17.56
C ASP A 145 -8.49 49.03 -16.68
N TRP A 146 -7.39 48.38 -16.31
CA TRP A 146 -7.33 47.15 -15.52
C TRP A 146 -6.19 47.25 -14.51
N LEU A 147 -6.22 46.43 -13.45
CA LEU A 147 -5.12 46.35 -12.47
C LEU A 147 -3.80 45.94 -13.15
N ASP A 148 -3.87 44.94 -14.03
CA ASP A 148 -2.79 44.51 -14.92
C ASP A 148 -3.37 43.90 -16.20
N VAL A 149 -2.54 43.81 -17.23
CA VAL A 149 -2.85 43.18 -18.53
C VAL A 149 -1.70 42.23 -18.86
N ARG A 150 -2.00 40.95 -19.11
CA ARG A 150 -1.00 39.92 -19.43
C ARG A 150 -1.34 39.20 -20.74
N ILE A 151 -0.31 38.69 -21.41
CA ILE A 151 -0.43 37.79 -22.56
C ILE A 151 0.29 36.50 -22.19
N ILE A 152 -0.34 35.36 -22.48
CA ILE A 152 0.28 34.04 -22.49
C ILE A 152 0.25 33.54 -23.92
N ASP A 153 1.37 33.64 -24.62
CA ASP A 153 1.52 33.13 -25.98
C ASP A 153 1.92 31.65 -25.99
N GLY A 154 2.14 31.05 -27.16
CA GLY A 154 2.46 29.64 -27.28
C GLY A 154 3.78 29.27 -26.58
N THR A 155 4.78 30.16 -26.56
CA THR A 155 6.00 29.94 -25.77
C THR A 155 5.67 29.92 -24.27
N GLY A 156 4.89 30.88 -23.78
CA GLY A 156 4.43 30.90 -22.38
C GLY A 156 3.55 29.70 -22.02
N LEU A 157 2.70 29.24 -22.94
CA LEU A 157 1.86 28.06 -22.75
C LEU A 157 2.69 26.79 -22.66
N ILE A 158 3.71 26.63 -23.51
CA ILE A 158 4.60 25.47 -23.45
C ILE A 158 5.45 25.50 -22.18
N ASP A 159 5.97 26.66 -21.77
CA ASP A 159 6.67 26.80 -20.48
C ASP A 159 5.76 26.45 -19.30
N TRP A 160 4.47 26.85 -19.34
CA TRP A 160 3.52 26.46 -18.31
C TRP A 160 3.21 24.95 -18.37
N LEU A 161 3.06 24.41 -19.57
CA LEU A 161 2.71 23.01 -19.80
C LEU A 161 3.81 22.04 -19.34
N HIS A 162 5.08 22.39 -19.57
CA HIS A 162 6.24 21.60 -19.12
C HIS A 162 6.35 21.49 -17.59
N ARG A 163 5.69 22.40 -16.85
CA ARG A 163 5.61 22.34 -15.38
C ARG A 163 4.52 21.38 -14.89
N PHE A 164 3.58 20.99 -15.76
CA PHE A 164 2.48 20.06 -15.44
C PHE A 164 2.39 18.92 -16.46
N PRO A 165 3.32 17.94 -16.42
CA PRO A 165 3.34 16.77 -17.29
C PRO A 165 2.01 16.02 -17.43
N ALA A 166 1.16 15.96 -16.39
CA ALA A 166 -0.16 15.33 -16.52
C ALA A 166 -1.07 16.07 -17.51
N VAL A 167 -1.00 17.41 -17.50
CA VAL A 167 -1.72 18.26 -18.45
C VAL A 167 -1.07 18.19 -19.83
N GLU A 168 0.27 18.10 -19.90
CA GLU A 168 1.00 17.90 -21.15
C GLU A 168 0.64 16.57 -21.82
N LEU A 169 0.58 15.48 -21.06
CA LEU A 169 0.18 14.15 -21.52
C LEU A 169 -1.28 14.13 -21.99
N TRP A 170 -2.17 14.80 -21.26
CA TRP A 170 -3.56 14.96 -21.66
C TRP A 170 -3.67 15.70 -23.00
N LEU A 171 -2.97 16.83 -23.14
CA LEU A 171 -2.94 17.59 -24.40
C LEU A 171 -2.30 16.74 -25.50
N GLY A 172 -1.26 15.98 -25.15
CA GLY A 172 -0.53 15.10 -26.03
C GLY A 172 -1.44 14.05 -26.65
N ALA A 173 -2.24 13.39 -25.82
CA ALA A 173 -3.23 12.43 -26.27
C ALA A 173 -4.34 13.08 -27.13
N LYS A 174 -4.80 14.30 -26.80
CA LYS A 174 -5.74 15.06 -27.66
C LYS A 174 -5.13 15.39 -29.02
N MET A 175 -3.81 15.59 -29.05
CA MET A 175 -3.02 15.85 -30.27
C MET A 175 -2.56 14.58 -31.00
N GLY A 176 -2.80 13.39 -30.44
CA GLY A 176 -2.41 12.10 -31.03
C GLY A 176 -0.98 11.64 -30.72
N PHE A 177 -0.31 12.23 -29.73
CA PHE A 177 1.01 11.77 -29.27
C PHE A 177 0.90 10.53 -28.37
N PRO A 178 1.64 9.44 -28.65
CA PRO A 178 1.69 8.28 -27.79
C PRO A 178 2.66 8.51 -26.63
N ALA A 179 2.18 8.44 -25.39
CA ALA A 179 3.02 8.30 -24.20
C ALA A 179 2.83 6.87 -23.67
N GLN A 180 3.75 5.97 -24.00
CA GLN A 180 3.56 4.54 -23.75
C GLN A 180 3.65 4.15 -22.27
N GLN A 181 4.33 4.97 -21.44
CA GLN A 181 4.68 4.60 -20.06
C GLN A 181 4.08 5.53 -18.98
N ILE A 182 3.27 6.50 -19.40
CA ILE A 182 2.59 7.41 -18.49
C ILE A 182 1.14 7.58 -18.94
N GLN A 183 0.22 7.35 -18.01
CA GLN A 183 -1.21 7.56 -18.21
C GLN A 183 -1.76 8.50 -17.13
N THR A 184 -2.81 9.23 -17.46
CA THR A 184 -3.63 9.94 -16.47
C THR A 184 -4.73 9.00 -15.93
N PRO A 185 -5.24 9.21 -14.70
CA PRO A 185 -6.41 8.47 -14.20
C PRO A 185 -7.62 8.54 -15.15
N GLU A 186 -7.80 9.67 -15.83
CA GLU A 186 -8.88 9.88 -16.82
C GLU A 186 -8.73 8.95 -18.03
N GLN A 187 -7.51 8.82 -18.58
CA GLN A 187 -7.21 7.89 -19.68
C GLN A 187 -7.42 6.44 -19.25
N ARG A 188 -6.87 6.05 -18.10
CA ARG A 188 -7.03 4.69 -17.56
C ARG A 188 -8.51 4.34 -17.37
N TRP A 189 -9.30 5.25 -16.80
CA TRP A 189 -10.74 5.03 -16.62
C TRP A 189 -11.50 4.98 -17.96
N ALA A 190 -11.13 5.81 -18.93
CA ALA A 190 -11.73 5.81 -20.27
C ALA A 190 -11.50 4.47 -20.99
N GLU A 191 -10.34 3.83 -20.80
CA GLU A 191 -10.06 2.49 -21.30
C GLU A 191 -10.92 1.46 -20.54
N LEU A 192 -10.86 1.44 -19.21
CA LEU A 192 -11.57 0.48 -18.37
C LEU A 192 -13.08 0.47 -18.60
N ARG A 193 -13.72 1.65 -18.69
CA ARG A 193 -15.18 1.74 -18.83
C ARG A 193 -15.73 1.13 -20.12
N THR A 194 -14.89 1.00 -21.15
CA THR A 194 -15.27 0.43 -22.46
C THR A 194 -15.26 -1.09 -22.47
N ILE A 195 -14.66 -1.72 -21.44
CA ILE A 195 -14.63 -3.17 -21.32
C ILE A 195 -16.05 -3.70 -21.10
N GLY A 196 -16.55 -4.47 -22.07
CA GLY A 196 -17.89 -5.06 -22.01
C GLY A 196 -19.04 -4.10 -22.39
N ASP A 197 -18.74 -2.91 -22.92
CA ASP A 197 -19.71 -1.94 -23.42
C ASP A 197 -20.39 -2.45 -24.72
N PRO A 198 -21.74 -2.40 -24.87
CA PRO A 198 -22.75 -1.94 -23.90
C PRO A 198 -23.30 -3.02 -22.95
N PRO A 199 -23.60 -2.65 -21.69
CA PRO A 199 -23.45 -1.32 -21.06
C PRO A 199 -22.01 -1.07 -20.53
N PRO A 200 -21.59 0.20 -20.32
CA PRO A 200 -20.25 0.52 -19.83
C PRO A 200 -20.09 0.20 -18.34
N LEU A 201 -18.84 -0.07 -17.91
CA LEU A 201 -18.54 -0.23 -16.48
C LEU A 201 -18.68 1.09 -15.73
N THR A 202 -19.06 1.00 -14.45
CA THR A 202 -19.20 2.16 -13.56
C THR A 202 -18.14 2.13 -12.46
N PRO A 203 -17.71 3.30 -11.94
CA PRO A 203 -16.71 3.34 -10.86
C PRO A 203 -17.11 2.53 -9.64
N HIS A 204 -18.41 2.41 -9.36
CA HIS A 204 -18.96 1.68 -8.23
C HIS A 204 -18.45 0.22 -8.14
N LEU A 205 -18.25 -0.46 -9.27
CA LEU A 205 -17.72 -1.83 -9.31
C LEU A 205 -16.33 -1.94 -8.67
N PHE A 206 -15.46 -0.97 -8.93
CA PHE A 206 -14.06 -0.98 -8.46
C PHE A 206 -13.90 -0.45 -7.04
N LEU A 207 -14.92 0.23 -6.51
CA LEU A 207 -14.90 0.89 -5.19
C LEU A 207 -15.74 0.15 -4.14
N THR A 208 -16.58 -0.80 -4.55
CA THR A 208 -17.38 -1.61 -3.62
C THR A 208 -16.47 -2.41 -2.69
N ASN A 209 -16.83 -2.48 -1.41
CA ASN A 209 -16.05 -3.13 -0.34
C ASN A 209 -14.71 -2.42 -0.01
N ARG A 210 -14.50 -1.17 -0.46
CA ARG A 210 -13.20 -0.47 -0.36
C ARG A 210 -13.31 0.96 0.20
N ASP A 211 -14.35 1.25 0.98
CA ASP A 211 -14.66 2.59 1.49
C ASP A 211 -13.49 3.23 2.28
N GLU A 212 -12.81 2.46 3.12
CA GLU A 212 -11.65 2.96 3.87
C GLU A 212 -10.45 3.29 2.99
N ALA A 213 -10.21 2.49 1.96
CA ALA A 213 -9.18 2.81 0.98
C ALA A 213 -9.54 4.10 0.22
N CYS A 214 -10.83 4.33 -0.08
CA CYS A 214 -11.29 5.61 -0.64
C CYS A 214 -11.01 6.79 0.31
N VAL A 215 -11.24 6.62 1.61
CA VAL A 215 -10.90 7.64 2.62
C VAL A 215 -9.40 7.93 2.63
N LYS A 216 -8.54 6.89 2.60
CA LYS A 216 -7.09 7.07 2.56
C LYS A 216 -6.59 7.71 1.28
N VAL A 217 -7.15 7.34 0.13
CA VAL A 217 -6.85 8.00 -1.14
C VAL A 217 -7.27 9.48 -1.09
N LYS A 218 -8.41 9.81 -0.46
CA LYS A 218 -8.79 11.20 -0.23
C LYS A 218 -7.75 11.98 0.60
N GLU A 219 -7.20 11.37 1.64
CA GLU A 219 -6.13 11.97 2.46
C GLU A 219 -4.88 12.28 1.61
N VAL A 220 -4.52 11.39 0.68
CA VAL A 220 -3.43 11.61 -0.30
C VAL A 220 -3.72 12.81 -1.19
N PHE A 221 -4.89 12.87 -1.84
CA PHE A 221 -5.24 13.99 -2.74
C PHE A 221 -5.30 15.35 -2.01
N SER A 222 -5.63 15.34 -0.71
CA SER A 222 -5.63 16.53 0.13
C SER A 222 -4.23 16.98 0.59
N GLY A 223 -3.21 16.14 0.39
CA GLY A 223 -1.82 16.38 0.82
C GLY A 223 -1.55 16.03 2.29
N ALA A 224 -2.48 15.38 2.99
CA ALA A 224 -2.33 14.96 4.37
C ALA A 224 -1.41 13.73 4.53
N VAL A 225 -1.32 12.90 3.48
CA VAL A 225 -0.51 11.67 3.46
C VAL A 225 0.48 11.73 2.29
N PRO A 226 1.80 11.68 2.55
CA PRO A 226 2.83 11.80 1.50
C PRO A 226 3.09 10.51 0.72
N GLN A 227 2.72 9.36 1.27
CA GLN A 227 2.87 8.05 0.64
C GLN A 227 1.74 7.15 1.13
N LEU A 228 1.10 6.39 0.24
CA LEU A 228 0.08 5.42 0.59
C LEU A 228 0.38 4.09 -0.09
N GLN A 229 0.36 3.01 0.69
CA GLN A 229 0.43 1.64 0.18
C GLN A 229 -0.98 1.02 0.17
N LEU A 230 -1.38 0.52 -0.99
CA LEU A 230 -2.63 -0.21 -1.19
C LEU A 230 -2.32 -1.70 -1.28
N ASP A 231 -2.76 -2.48 -0.29
CA ASP A 231 -2.46 -3.89 -0.21
C ASP A 231 -3.48 -4.76 -0.95
N THR A 232 -2.99 -5.60 -1.85
CA THR A 232 -3.79 -6.55 -2.63
C THR A 232 -2.95 -7.72 -3.12
N HIS A 233 -3.57 -8.88 -3.28
CA HIS A 233 -2.97 -10.01 -4.00
C HIS A 233 -2.92 -9.81 -5.53
N TYR A 234 -3.59 -8.75 -6.04
CA TYR A 234 -3.69 -8.44 -7.47
C TYR A 234 -3.14 -7.03 -7.77
N PRO A 235 -1.81 -6.87 -7.92
CA PRO A 235 -1.17 -5.55 -8.05
C PRO A 235 -1.73 -4.66 -9.17
N SER A 236 -2.21 -5.26 -10.26
CA SER A 236 -2.83 -4.52 -11.39
C SER A 236 -4.08 -3.72 -10.98
N GLN A 237 -4.75 -4.10 -9.89
CA GLN A 237 -5.95 -3.41 -9.43
C GLN A 237 -5.66 -2.04 -8.81
N VAL A 238 -4.42 -1.75 -8.42
CA VAL A 238 -4.06 -0.51 -7.71
C VAL A 238 -4.33 0.72 -8.59
N ALA A 239 -3.82 0.73 -9.82
CA ALA A 239 -4.07 1.81 -10.77
C ALA A 239 -5.55 1.91 -11.16
N ASP A 240 -6.22 0.77 -11.37
CA ASP A 240 -7.64 0.71 -11.73
C ASP A 240 -8.54 1.28 -10.63
N PHE A 241 -8.25 0.92 -9.37
CA PHE A 241 -8.96 1.43 -8.20
C PHE A 241 -8.83 2.94 -8.06
N VAL A 242 -7.60 3.48 -8.20
CA VAL A 242 -7.40 4.93 -8.11
C VAL A 242 -8.05 5.66 -9.29
N ALA A 243 -7.98 5.10 -10.51
CA ALA A 243 -8.66 5.65 -11.68
C ALA A 243 -10.18 5.71 -11.49
N ALA A 244 -10.79 4.64 -10.96
CA ALA A 244 -12.21 4.61 -10.63
C ALA A 244 -12.56 5.62 -9.53
N TYR A 245 -11.74 5.76 -8.48
CA TYR A 245 -11.96 6.73 -7.42
C TYR A 245 -11.98 8.16 -7.98
N VAL A 246 -10.99 8.54 -8.81
CA VAL A 246 -10.93 9.85 -9.46
C VAL A 246 -12.14 10.09 -10.37
N ALA A 247 -12.61 9.05 -11.08
CA ALA A 247 -13.78 9.15 -11.93
C ALA A 247 -15.10 9.40 -11.16
N GLN A 248 -15.19 9.02 -9.88
CA GLN A 248 -16.36 9.26 -9.02
C GLN A 248 -16.37 10.65 -8.37
N MET A 249 -15.23 11.36 -8.33
CA MET A 249 -15.13 12.67 -7.67
C MET A 249 -16.04 13.73 -8.32
N ASP A 250 -16.42 14.74 -7.55
CA ASP A 250 -17.07 15.93 -8.09
C ASP A 250 -16.16 16.66 -9.08
N GLU A 251 -16.76 17.42 -10.00
CA GLU A 251 -16.04 18.05 -11.12
C GLU A 251 -14.81 18.85 -10.65
N ASN A 252 -14.96 19.72 -9.64
CA ASN A 252 -13.89 20.62 -9.21
C ASN A 252 -12.71 19.85 -8.60
N SER A 253 -13.00 18.91 -7.70
CA SER A 253 -11.96 18.07 -7.08
C SER A 253 -11.27 17.16 -8.11
N ARG A 254 -12.03 16.67 -9.09
CA ARG A 254 -11.53 15.80 -10.16
C ARG A 254 -10.50 16.51 -11.05
N ILE A 255 -10.71 17.78 -11.34
CA ILE A 255 -9.82 18.58 -12.20
C ILE A 255 -8.46 18.77 -11.56
N ASP A 256 -8.45 19.12 -10.26
CA ASP A 256 -7.22 19.25 -9.48
C ASP A 256 -6.48 17.90 -9.40
N ALA A 257 -7.21 16.81 -9.13
CA ALA A 257 -6.67 15.46 -9.09
C ALA A 257 -6.03 15.03 -10.42
N ILE A 258 -6.73 15.18 -11.55
CA ILE A 258 -6.24 14.76 -12.87
C ILE A 258 -5.01 15.58 -13.30
N GLY A 259 -4.96 16.87 -12.99
CA GLY A 259 -3.86 17.74 -13.40
C GLY A 259 -2.54 17.51 -12.65
N ARG A 260 -2.57 16.78 -11.53
CA ARG A 260 -1.38 16.46 -10.72
C ARG A 260 -1.06 14.97 -10.64
N CYS A 261 -1.94 14.10 -11.17
CA CYS A 261 -1.84 12.66 -10.98
C CYS A 261 -1.34 11.93 -12.23
N LEU A 262 -0.34 11.07 -12.03
CA LEU A 262 0.32 10.30 -13.07
C LEU A 262 0.37 8.82 -12.68
N ILE A 263 -0.17 7.95 -13.53
CA ILE A 263 0.03 6.51 -13.48
C ILE A 263 1.26 6.19 -14.31
N ILE A 264 2.24 5.53 -13.70
CA ILE A 264 3.54 5.22 -14.30
C ILE A 264 3.72 3.71 -14.31
N SER A 265 4.05 3.13 -15.47
CA SER A 265 4.17 1.69 -15.65
C SER A 265 5.60 1.14 -15.58
N ASP A 266 6.62 2.00 -15.40
CA ASP A 266 8.01 1.54 -15.27
C ASP A 266 8.91 2.43 -14.39
N ALA A 267 10.01 1.84 -13.92
CA ALA A 267 10.96 2.46 -13.00
C ALA A 267 11.83 3.57 -13.61
N ASP A 268 12.13 3.52 -14.90
CA ASP A 268 12.97 4.53 -15.58
C ASP A 268 12.19 5.82 -15.81
N THR A 269 10.93 5.67 -16.23
CA THR A 269 9.95 6.75 -16.33
C THR A 269 9.69 7.36 -14.95
N TRP A 270 9.52 6.54 -13.91
CA TRP A 270 9.39 7.02 -12.54
C TRP A 270 10.59 7.88 -12.13
N ASN A 271 11.81 7.37 -12.31
CA ASN A 271 13.03 8.10 -11.97
C ASN A 271 13.12 9.44 -12.72
N THR A 272 12.68 9.46 -13.97
CA THR A 272 12.65 10.69 -14.77
C THR A 272 11.65 11.71 -14.23
N ILE A 273 10.44 11.25 -13.87
CA ILE A 273 9.39 12.13 -13.32
C ILE A 273 9.79 12.69 -11.94
N THR A 274 10.50 11.92 -11.11
CA THR A 274 10.97 12.42 -9.82
C THR A 274 11.98 13.55 -9.89
N ALA A 275 12.48 13.91 -11.09
CA ALA A 275 13.36 15.05 -11.29
C ALA A 275 12.59 16.39 -11.48
N PHE A 276 11.26 16.35 -11.69
CA PHE A 276 10.44 17.56 -11.80
C PHE A 276 10.36 18.30 -10.46
N ARG A 277 10.26 19.64 -10.52
CA ARG A 277 10.22 20.49 -9.31
C ARG A 277 8.81 20.60 -8.73
N GLU A 278 7.81 20.39 -9.56
CA GLU A 278 6.41 20.51 -9.23
C GLU A 278 5.91 19.24 -8.53
N ARG A 279 5.05 19.43 -7.52
CA ARG A 279 4.51 18.33 -6.72
C ARG A 279 3.43 17.60 -7.51
N HIS A 280 3.63 16.30 -7.65
CA HIS A 280 2.72 15.39 -8.35
C HIS A 280 2.28 14.26 -7.43
N ILE A 281 1.18 13.59 -7.79
CA ILE A 281 0.71 12.34 -7.18
C ILE A 281 1.06 11.22 -8.15
N LEU A 282 2.04 10.39 -7.79
CA LEU A 282 2.57 9.33 -8.63
C LEU A 282 1.96 7.99 -8.20
N ILE A 283 1.26 7.32 -9.11
CA ILE A 283 0.69 5.98 -8.92
C ILE A 283 1.58 4.99 -9.66
N ALA A 284 2.13 4.01 -8.96
CA ALA A 284 2.91 2.96 -9.58
C ALA A 284 1.99 1.85 -10.12
N ASP A 285 2.00 1.65 -11.45
CA ASP A 285 1.43 0.48 -12.14
C ASP A 285 2.53 -0.55 -12.45
N PHE A 286 3.53 -0.62 -11.57
CA PHE A 286 4.62 -1.59 -11.58
C PHE A 286 5.08 -1.84 -10.15
N ASN A 287 5.94 -2.85 -9.98
CA ASN A 287 6.33 -3.28 -8.66
C ASN A 287 7.40 -2.38 -8.04
N LEU A 288 7.03 -1.63 -6.99
CA LEU A 288 7.92 -0.88 -6.11
C LEU A 288 7.84 -1.48 -4.70
N VAL A 289 8.39 -2.69 -4.49
CA VAL A 289 8.44 -3.26 -3.13
C VAL A 289 9.54 -2.56 -2.33
N GLU A 290 9.25 -2.21 -1.08
CA GLU A 290 10.22 -1.59 -0.16
C GLU A 290 11.46 -2.48 0.07
N ASP A 291 11.33 -3.80 0.01
CA ASP A 291 12.45 -4.76 0.13
C ASP A 291 13.43 -4.74 -1.06
N ASP A 292 13.11 -4.04 -2.15
CA ASP A 292 14.04 -3.81 -3.25
C ASP A 292 14.84 -2.53 -3.01
N ALA A 293 16.18 -2.64 -3.03
CA ALA A 293 17.09 -1.51 -2.85
C ALA A 293 16.88 -0.41 -3.90
N ARG A 294 16.42 -0.75 -5.12
CA ARG A 294 16.04 0.25 -6.13
C ARG A 294 14.67 0.87 -5.81
N GLY A 295 13.67 0.07 -5.46
CA GLY A 295 12.36 0.53 -5.01
C GLY A 295 12.46 1.59 -3.92
N THR A 296 13.19 1.28 -2.84
CA THR A 296 13.46 2.22 -1.74
C THR A 296 14.13 3.51 -2.23
N LYS A 297 15.13 3.43 -3.13
CA LYS A 297 15.79 4.62 -3.70
C LYS A 297 14.83 5.48 -4.53
N LEU A 298 13.92 4.86 -5.30
CA LEU A 298 12.94 5.56 -6.13
C LEU A 298 11.88 6.27 -5.29
N LEU A 299 11.42 5.63 -4.22
CA LEU A 299 10.48 6.22 -3.25
C LEU A 299 11.13 7.38 -2.49
N GLU A 300 12.37 7.20 -2.03
CA GLU A 300 13.13 8.26 -1.36
C GLU A 300 13.38 9.47 -2.25
N LYS A 301 13.67 9.25 -3.54
CA LYS A 301 13.79 10.34 -4.53
C LYS A 301 12.48 11.09 -4.69
N ALA A 302 11.36 10.37 -4.86
CA ALA A 302 10.03 10.97 -5.00
C ALA A 302 9.69 11.83 -3.76
N ARG A 303 9.94 11.29 -2.55
CA ARG A 303 9.72 11.98 -1.29
C ARG A 303 10.56 13.26 -1.17
N ARG A 304 11.84 13.21 -1.53
CA ARG A 304 12.75 14.38 -1.48
C ARG A 304 12.35 15.48 -2.46
N ALA A 305 11.81 15.12 -3.61
CA ALA A 305 11.26 16.07 -4.58
C ALA A 305 9.86 16.61 -4.17
N GLY A 306 9.27 16.08 -3.09
CA GLY A 306 7.98 16.53 -2.57
C GLY A 306 6.78 15.96 -3.34
N HIS A 307 6.98 14.91 -4.15
CA HIS A 307 5.89 14.16 -4.74
C HIS A 307 5.19 13.31 -3.68
N THR A 308 3.89 13.09 -3.90
CA THR A 308 3.09 12.15 -3.14
C THR A 308 2.99 10.84 -3.93
N THR A 309 3.03 9.69 -3.28
CA THR A 309 3.07 8.38 -3.97
C THR A 309 1.95 7.45 -3.54
N ILE A 310 1.40 6.69 -4.49
CA ILE A 310 0.53 5.53 -4.24
C ILE A 310 1.18 4.30 -4.87
N ILE A 311 1.41 3.26 -4.06
CA ILE A 311 2.06 2.02 -4.49
C ILE A 311 1.24 0.79 -4.09
N GLY A 312 1.42 -0.31 -4.83
CA GLY A 312 0.87 -1.61 -4.48
C GLY A 312 1.74 -2.36 -3.46
N GLY A 313 1.09 -3.04 -2.52
CA GLY A 313 1.73 -3.93 -1.55
C GLY A 313 1.05 -5.28 -1.45
N GLN A 314 1.70 -6.27 -0.83
CA GLN A 314 1.05 -7.53 -0.45
C GLN A 314 0.15 -7.30 0.78
N PRO A 315 -0.92 -8.08 0.98
CA PRO A 315 -1.69 -8.07 2.24
C PRO A 315 -0.88 -8.56 3.45
N GLY A 316 -1.40 -8.35 4.65
CA GLY A 316 -0.80 -8.87 5.90
C GLY A 316 0.39 -8.05 6.43
N GLY A 317 1.30 -8.66 7.16
CA GLY A 317 2.52 -8.00 7.65
C GLY A 317 2.28 -7.00 8.79
N ILE A 318 3.29 -6.16 9.06
CA ILE A 318 3.26 -5.20 10.18
C ILE A 318 2.27 -4.07 9.86
N PRO A 319 1.36 -3.72 10.78
CA PRO A 319 0.46 -2.60 10.60
C PRO A 319 1.21 -1.28 10.43
N HIS A 320 0.75 -0.43 9.52
CA HIS A 320 1.34 0.88 9.26
C HIS A 320 0.24 1.91 8.94
N PRO A 321 0.30 3.15 9.47
CA PRO A 321 -0.76 4.15 9.31
C PRO A 321 -1.00 4.61 7.86
N TYR A 322 -0.02 4.39 7.00
CA TYR A 322 -0.06 4.71 5.57
C TYR A 322 -0.22 3.48 4.68
N ARG A 323 -0.81 2.42 5.23
CA ARG A 323 -1.05 1.16 4.55
C ARG A 323 -2.50 0.74 4.76
N ILE A 324 -3.17 0.35 3.68
CA ILE A 324 -4.58 -0.06 3.73
C ILE A 324 -4.86 -1.14 2.70
N SER A 325 -5.65 -2.14 3.07
CA SER A 325 -6.07 -3.21 2.15
C SER A 325 -7.20 -2.76 1.24
N ILE A 326 -7.16 -3.21 -0.01
CA ILE A 326 -8.24 -3.10 -1.00
C ILE A 326 -8.80 -4.50 -1.28
N PRO A 327 -9.69 -5.04 -0.43
CA PRO A 327 -10.21 -6.39 -0.60
C PRO A 327 -11.01 -6.53 -1.89
N ASP A 328 -11.04 -7.74 -2.45
CA ASP A 328 -11.92 -8.05 -3.57
C ASP A 328 -13.39 -8.04 -3.11
N PRO A 329 -14.31 -7.57 -3.97
CA PRO A 329 -15.75 -7.65 -3.70
C PRO A 329 -16.23 -9.10 -3.77
N ASP A 330 -17.25 -9.44 -2.99
CA ASP A 330 -17.87 -10.76 -3.09
C ASP A 330 -18.72 -10.90 -4.39
N VAL A 331 -19.13 -12.13 -4.69
CA VAL A 331 -19.95 -12.45 -5.88
C VAL A 331 -21.25 -11.64 -5.91
N TYR A 332 -21.91 -11.44 -4.78
CA TYR A 332 -23.17 -10.69 -4.71
C TYR A 332 -22.94 -9.20 -4.95
N GLN A 333 -21.87 -8.64 -4.38
CA GLN A 333 -21.44 -7.26 -4.57
C GLN A 333 -21.12 -6.96 -6.05
N ILE A 334 -20.40 -7.87 -6.73
CA ILE A 334 -20.16 -7.75 -8.18
C ILE A 334 -21.47 -7.76 -8.96
N GLN A 335 -22.36 -8.72 -8.69
CA GLN A 335 -23.65 -8.82 -9.37
C GLN A 335 -24.44 -7.51 -9.24
N ASN A 336 -24.59 -7.00 -8.00
CA ASN A 336 -25.31 -5.76 -7.71
C ASN A 336 -24.67 -4.55 -8.42
N ALA A 337 -23.34 -4.45 -8.45
CA ALA A 337 -22.64 -3.38 -9.13
C ALA A 337 -22.86 -3.41 -10.65
N LEU A 338 -22.87 -4.60 -11.27
CA LEU A 338 -23.16 -4.78 -12.70
C LEU A 338 -24.63 -4.46 -13.02
N GLU A 339 -25.57 -4.89 -12.19
CA GLU A 339 -26.99 -4.54 -12.39
C GLU A 339 -27.22 -3.03 -12.37
N LYS A 340 -26.60 -2.32 -11.42
CA LYS A 340 -26.62 -0.84 -11.35
C LYS A 340 -25.95 -0.19 -12.56
N ALA A 341 -24.96 -0.83 -13.18
CA ALA A 341 -24.34 -0.39 -14.42
C ALA A 341 -25.24 -0.64 -15.66
N GLY A 342 -26.38 -1.32 -15.50
CA GLY A 342 -27.36 -1.58 -16.56
C GLY A 342 -27.25 -2.97 -17.20
N TYR A 343 -26.44 -3.87 -16.65
CA TYR A 343 -26.41 -5.26 -17.10
C TYR A 343 -27.72 -5.96 -16.70
N LYS A 344 -28.23 -6.84 -17.55
CA LYS A 344 -29.38 -7.69 -17.21
C LYS A 344 -29.01 -8.61 -16.05
N GLU A 345 -29.92 -8.78 -15.08
CA GLU A 345 -29.76 -9.61 -13.88
C GLU A 345 -29.09 -10.96 -14.15
N GLU A 346 -29.62 -11.76 -15.09
CA GLU A 346 -29.04 -13.07 -15.40
C GLU A 346 -27.60 -13.00 -15.96
N ARG A 347 -27.29 -11.98 -16.78
CA ARG A 347 -25.94 -11.79 -17.29
C ARG A 347 -24.99 -11.34 -16.17
N ALA A 348 -25.44 -10.44 -15.31
CA ALA A 348 -24.68 -9.99 -14.14
C ALA A 348 -24.38 -11.16 -13.20
N ARG A 349 -25.38 -11.99 -12.89
CA ARG A 349 -25.26 -13.21 -12.09
C ARG A 349 -24.23 -14.18 -12.66
N ILE A 350 -24.30 -14.48 -13.96
CA ILE A 350 -23.35 -15.39 -14.61
C ILE A 350 -21.92 -14.84 -14.57
N LEU A 351 -21.74 -13.54 -14.86
CA LEU A 351 -20.42 -12.90 -14.83
C LEU A 351 -19.83 -12.89 -13.42
N ALA A 352 -20.64 -12.53 -12.42
CA ALA A 352 -20.23 -12.53 -11.03
C ALA A 352 -19.80 -13.93 -10.57
N GLN A 353 -20.60 -14.97 -10.86
CA GLN A 353 -20.28 -16.35 -10.52
C GLN A 353 -19.00 -16.84 -11.21
N LYS A 354 -18.81 -16.54 -12.49
CA LYS A 354 -17.59 -16.91 -13.23
C LYS A 354 -16.34 -16.19 -12.72
N SER A 355 -16.49 -14.95 -12.24
CA SER A 355 -15.37 -14.16 -11.73
C SER A 355 -14.92 -14.59 -10.32
N GLY A 356 -15.77 -15.27 -9.56
CA GLY A 356 -15.47 -15.71 -8.20
C GLY A 356 -15.20 -14.56 -7.21
N GLY A 357 -15.64 -13.34 -7.49
CA GLY A 357 -15.31 -12.15 -6.68
C GLY A 357 -14.08 -11.38 -7.16
N ASN A 358 -13.31 -11.93 -8.10
CA ASN A 358 -12.09 -11.29 -8.57
C ASN A 358 -12.35 -10.34 -9.76
N ILE A 359 -11.97 -9.07 -9.60
CA ILE A 359 -12.20 -8.03 -10.62
C ILE A 359 -11.41 -8.33 -11.91
N ASN A 360 -10.16 -8.79 -11.83
CA ASN A 360 -9.38 -9.12 -13.03
C ASN A 360 -10.05 -10.25 -13.85
N SER A 361 -10.49 -11.31 -13.19
CA SER A 361 -11.27 -12.40 -13.79
C SER A 361 -12.59 -11.91 -14.41
N LEU A 362 -13.27 -10.96 -13.77
CA LEU A 362 -14.46 -10.31 -14.33
C LEU A 362 -14.15 -9.54 -15.62
N LEU A 363 -13.07 -8.74 -15.64
CA LEU A 363 -12.65 -8.01 -16.83
C LEU A 363 -12.35 -8.96 -18.00
N ARG A 364 -11.64 -10.06 -17.73
CA ARG A 364 -11.39 -11.12 -18.72
C ARG A 364 -12.69 -11.73 -19.25
N CYS A 365 -13.64 -12.05 -18.36
CA CYS A 365 -14.95 -12.56 -18.75
C CYS A 365 -15.70 -11.58 -19.67
N LEU A 366 -15.67 -10.28 -19.36
CA LEU A 366 -16.33 -9.25 -20.17
C LEU A 366 -15.71 -9.10 -21.57
N GLN A 367 -14.40 -9.37 -21.70
CA GLN A 367 -13.68 -9.36 -22.96
C GLN A 367 -13.80 -10.70 -23.73
N ASN A 368 -14.56 -11.67 -23.21
CA ASN A 368 -14.61 -13.05 -23.73
C ASN A 368 -13.24 -13.73 -23.79
N LEU A 369 -12.32 -13.33 -22.91
CA LEU A 369 -11.04 -13.98 -22.73
C LEU A 369 -11.21 -15.16 -21.77
N SER A 370 -10.31 -16.13 -21.88
CA SER A 370 -10.21 -17.23 -20.90
C SER A 370 -9.91 -16.68 -19.51
N LEU A 371 -10.52 -17.27 -18.48
CA LEU A 371 -10.23 -16.95 -17.07
C LEU A 371 -8.75 -17.19 -16.73
N ILE A 372 -8.13 -18.20 -17.36
CA ILE A 372 -6.71 -18.47 -17.21
C ILE A 372 -5.95 -17.43 -18.04
N PRO A 373 -4.95 -16.72 -17.50
CA PRO A 373 -4.09 -15.81 -18.26
C PRO A 373 -3.37 -16.51 -19.43
N GLU A 374 -3.07 -15.78 -20.51
CA GLU A 374 -2.42 -16.35 -21.69
C GLU A 374 -1.06 -17.00 -21.34
N TRP A 375 -0.31 -16.34 -20.46
CA TRP A 375 0.96 -16.86 -19.96
C TRP A 375 0.83 -18.19 -19.22
N ALA A 376 -0.32 -18.47 -18.59
CA ALA A 376 -0.61 -19.73 -17.90
C ALA A 376 -1.23 -20.83 -18.80
N GLN A 377 -1.60 -20.51 -20.05
CA GLN A 377 -2.19 -21.49 -20.98
C GLN A 377 -1.17 -22.17 -21.89
N SER A 378 -0.05 -21.49 -22.17
CA SER A 378 0.94 -21.94 -23.15
C SER A 378 1.66 -23.23 -22.74
N THR A 379 2.41 -23.84 -23.66
CA THR A 379 3.33 -24.96 -23.37
C THR A 379 4.34 -24.62 -22.28
N ASP A 380 4.62 -23.32 -22.11
CA ASP A 380 5.63 -22.82 -21.17
C ASP A 380 5.06 -22.66 -19.76
N ALA A 381 3.76 -22.89 -19.55
CA ALA A 381 3.12 -22.82 -18.24
C ALA A 381 3.75 -23.78 -17.21
N ALA A 382 4.27 -24.92 -17.66
CA ALA A 382 5.00 -25.85 -16.79
C ALA A 382 6.30 -25.22 -16.26
N GLU A 383 7.02 -24.49 -17.10
CA GLU A 383 8.26 -23.78 -16.69
C GLU A 383 7.93 -22.62 -15.75
N LEU A 384 6.84 -21.89 -16.01
CA LEU A 384 6.35 -20.85 -15.11
C LEU A 384 5.91 -21.39 -13.75
N ALA A 385 5.38 -22.61 -13.67
CA ALA A 385 5.04 -23.24 -12.39
C ALA A 385 6.29 -23.48 -11.53
N ILE A 386 7.43 -23.81 -12.15
CA ILE A 386 8.72 -23.91 -11.45
C ILE A 386 9.17 -22.52 -10.98
N VAL A 387 9.01 -21.49 -11.81
CA VAL A 387 9.33 -20.10 -11.40
C VAL A 387 8.44 -19.65 -10.23
N GLU A 388 7.16 -20.00 -10.23
CA GLU A 388 6.22 -19.70 -9.14
C GLU A 388 6.65 -20.37 -7.83
N ILE A 389 7.08 -21.63 -7.86
CA ILE A 389 7.63 -22.32 -6.67
C ILE A 389 8.94 -21.67 -6.19
N LEU A 390 9.81 -21.24 -7.10
CA LEU A 390 11.05 -20.53 -6.73
C LEU A 390 10.74 -19.17 -6.10
N GLY A 391 9.70 -18.48 -6.59
CA GLY A 391 9.30 -17.14 -6.20
C GLY A 391 10.25 -16.05 -6.69
N SER A 392 11.52 -16.10 -6.29
CA SER A 392 12.56 -15.18 -6.73
C SER A 392 13.96 -15.81 -6.59
N TRP A 393 14.93 -15.41 -7.41
CA TRP A 393 16.33 -15.84 -7.24
C TRP A 393 17.29 -14.83 -7.87
N LYS A 394 18.57 -14.94 -7.54
CA LYS A 394 19.66 -14.16 -8.14
C LYS A 394 20.43 -15.00 -9.15
N GLU A 395 20.38 -14.60 -10.42
CA GLU A 395 21.07 -15.31 -11.50
C GLU A 395 22.58 -15.20 -11.43
N ASN A 396 23.15 -14.30 -10.63
CA ASN A 396 24.60 -14.15 -10.47
C ASN A 396 25.15 -14.95 -9.27
N MET A 397 24.31 -15.64 -8.51
CA MET A 397 24.71 -16.50 -7.40
C MET A 397 24.64 -17.97 -7.82
N ASP A 398 25.77 -18.67 -7.80
CA ASP A 398 25.83 -20.07 -8.26
C ASP A 398 24.99 -21.01 -7.38
N ALA A 399 24.91 -20.74 -6.07
CA ALA A 399 24.08 -21.52 -5.17
C ALA A 399 22.58 -21.44 -5.52
N ASP A 400 22.09 -20.25 -5.89
CA ASP A 400 20.72 -20.06 -6.38
C ASP A 400 20.49 -20.83 -7.69
N ARG A 401 21.44 -20.76 -8.63
CA ARG A 401 21.35 -21.51 -9.90
C ARG A 401 21.24 -23.00 -9.66
N THR A 402 21.99 -23.57 -8.71
CA THR A 402 21.91 -25.00 -8.39
C THR A 402 20.50 -25.40 -7.89
N ILE A 403 19.84 -24.54 -7.12
CA ILE A 403 18.46 -24.80 -6.68
C ILE A 403 17.48 -24.74 -7.86
N VAL A 404 17.65 -23.76 -8.75
CA VAL A 404 16.87 -23.67 -10.00
C VAL A 404 17.03 -24.92 -10.87
N GLU A 405 18.27 -25.41 -11.03
CA GLU A 405 18.55 -26.62 -11.82
C GLU A 405 17.89 -27.86 -11.22
N ASN A 406 17.93 -28.00 -9.89
CA ASN A 406 17.26 -29.09 -9.18
C ASN A 406 15.74 -29.07 -9.44
N LEU A 407 15.09 -27.92 -9.23
CA LEU A 407 13.63 -27.80 -9.35
C LEU A 407 13.14 -27.90 -10.80
N SER A 408 13.86 -27.29 -11.74
CA SER A 408 13.52 -27.39 -13.18
C SER A 408 13.88 -28.75 -13.79
N GLY A 409 14.85 -29.48 -13.21
CA GLY A 409 15.41 -30.69 -13.79
C GLY A 409 16.22 -30.45 -15.07
N SER A 410 16.62 -29.20 -15.34
CA SER A 410 17.34 -28.77 -16.54
C SER A 410 18.57 -27.96 -16.16
N ALA A 411 19.59 -27.93 -17.01
CA ALA A 411 20.75 -27.06 -16.81
C ALA A 411 20.34 -25.59 -16.86
N TYR A 412 20.93 -24.74 -16.01
CA TYR A 412 20.48 -23.36 -15.81
C TYR A 412 20.48 -22.57 -17.13
N GLY A 413 21.53 -22.74 -17.93
CA GLY A 413 21.69 -22.03 -19.21
C GLY A 413 20.59 -22.37 -20.23
N GLU A 414 20.11 -23.61 -20.25
CA GLU A 414 19.02 -24.02 -21.16
C GLU A 414 17.67 -23.54 -20.65
N TRP A 415 17.44 -23.70 -19.35
CA TRP A 415 16.18 -23.30 -18.72
C TRP A 415 15.96 -21.79 -18.74
N ILE A 416 16.98 -21.01 -18.37
CA ILE A 416 16.88 -19.54 -18.33
C ILE A 416 16.65 -18.93 -19.72
N GLY A 417 17.11 -19.60 -20.79
CA GLY A 417 16.83 -19.19 -22.16
C GLY A 417 15.32 -19.16 -22.45
N LYS A 418 14.59 -20.19 -22.02
CA LYS A 418 13.11 -20.22 -22.13
C LYS A 418 12.46 -19.13 -21.28
N ILE A 419 12.90 -18.97 -20.03
CA ILE A 419 12.32 -17.99 -19.10
C ILE A 419 12.50 -16.56 -19.61
N ARG A 420 13.63 -16.23 -20.24
CA ARG A 420 13.86 -14.92 -20.87
C ARG A 420 12.88 -14.64 -22.01
N GLU A 421 12.64 -15.61 -22.89
CA GLU A 421 11.64 -15.48 -23.95
C GLU A 421 10.23 -15.27 -23.40
N ILE A 422 9.88 -15.95 -22.30
CA ILE A 422 8.60 -15.76 -21.62
C ILE A 422 8.52 -14.34 -21.05
N ALA A 423 9.55 -13.85 -20.37
CA ALA A 423 9.54 -12.53 -19.73
C ALA A 423 9.40 -11.35 -20.71
N PHE A 424 9.78 -11.52 -21.98
CA PHE A 424 9.53 -10.50 -23.02
C PHE A 424 8.08 -10.44 -23.50
N ARG A 425 7.23 -11.41 -23.13
CA ARG A 425 5.82 -11.40 -23.53
C ARG A 425 5.04 -10.38 -22.70
N PRO A 426 4.11 -9.61 -23.32
CA PRO A 426 3.27 -8.67 -22.60
C PRO A 426 2.45 -9.35 -21.49
N GLY A 427 2.36 -8.70 -20.33
CA GLY A 427 1.50 -9.13 -19.23
C GLY A 427 1.96 -10.38 -18.48
N THR A 428 3.20 -10.84 -18.68
CA THR A 428 3.74 -11.91 -17.83
C THR A 428 4.04 -11.41 -16.42
N PRO A 429 3.82 -12.23 -15.38
CA PRO A 429 4.08 -11.86 -14.00
C PRO A 429 5.57 -11.96 -13.63
N LEU A 430 6.46 -12.13 -14.61
CA LEU A 430 7.90 -12.24 -14.43
C LEU A 430 8.57 -10.88 -14.59
N VAL A 431 9.41 -10.55 -13.61
CA VAL A 431 10.27 -9.37 -13.66
C VAL A 431 11.72 -9.81 -13.55
N HIS A 432 12.56 -9.26 -14.42
CA HIS A 432 14.01 -9.40 -14.36
C HIS A 432 14.67 -8.04 -14.22
N GLN A 433 15.52 -7.89 -13.20
CA GLN A 433 16.21 -6.63 -12.97
C GLN A 433 17.51 -6.84 -12.19
N GLU A 434 18.62 -6.29 -12.68
CA GLU A 434 19.95 -6.39 -12.03
C GLU A 434 20.35 -7.83 -11.66
N GLY A 435 19.94 -8.80 -12.49
CA GLY A 435 20.19 -10.22 -12.25
C GLY A 435 19.24 -10.88 -11.24
N VAL A 436 18.26 -10.17 -10.71
CA VAL A 436 17.18 -10.74 -9.89
C VAL A 436 16.02 -11.11 -10.80
N TRP A 437 15.56 -12.35 -10.69
CA TRP A 437 14.31 -12.82 -11.28
C TRP A 437 13.25 -12.92 -10.18
N LYS A 438 12.02 -12.51 -10.48
CA LYS A 438 10.90 -12.54 -9.52
C LYS A 438 9.57 -12.80 -10.21
N PHE A 439 8.77 -13.68 -9.63
CA PHE A 439 7.36 -13.83 -9.94
C PHE A 439 6.55 -12.89 -9.03
N VAL A 440 5.86 -11.90 -9.61
CA VAL A 440 5.22 -10.82 -8.85
C VAL A 440 3.80 -11.19 -8.42
N ALA A 441 3.01 -11.81 -9.31
CA ALA A 441 1.62 -12.15 -9.06
C ALA A 441 1.47 -13.52 -8.38
N ARG A 442 2.18 -13.74 -7.26
CA ARG A 442 2.31 -15.04 -6.59
C ARG A 442 0.96 -15.74 -6.33
N TYR A 443 -0.03 -15.01 -5.80
CA TYR A 443 -1.36 -15.58 -5.52
C TYR A 443 -2.08 -16.06 -6.78
N GLU A 444 -2.16 -15.21 -7.82
CA GLU A 444 -2.78 -15.57 -9.10
C GLU A 444 -2.01 -16.70 -9.79
N GLY A 445 -0.68 -16.61 -9.79
CA GLY A 445 0.25 -17.64 -10.26
C GLY A 445 -0.02 -18.99 -9.61
N TRP A 446 -0.09 -19.04 -8.28
CA TRP A 446 -0.38 -20.24 -7.52
C TRP A 446 -1.72 -20.87 -7.93
N SER A 447 -2.78 -20.05 -8.02
CA SER A 447 -4.12 -20.50 -8.40
C SER A 447 -4.18 -21.10 -9.80
N VAL A 448 -3.53 -20.48 -10.80
CA VAL A 448 -3.64 -20.89 -12.20
C VAL A 448 -2.56 -21.88 -12.66
N LEU A 449 -1.38 -21.88 -12.03
CA LEU A 449 -0.26 -22.77 -12.33
C LEU A 449 -0.20 -24.00 -11.42
N GLY A 450 -0.88 -23.97 -10.26
CA GLY A 450 -0.96 -25.10 -9.32
C GLY A 450 -1.29 -26.45 -9.96
N PRO A 451 -2.22 -26.54 -10.94
CA PRO A 451 -2.51 -27.79 -11.65
C PRO A 451 -1.35 -28.34 -12.51
N ARG A 452 -0.26 -27.60 -12.68
CA ARG A 452 0.96 -28.05 -13.38
C ARG A 452 2.01 -28.62 -12.43
N LEU A 453 1.78 -28.54 -11.12
CA LEU A 453 2.65 -29.11 -10.09
C LEU A 453 2.23 -30.55 -9.78
N PHE A 454 3.21 -31.38 -9.47
CA PHE A 454 3.05 -32.81 -9.25
C PHE A 454 3.88 -33.22 -8.03
N ASP A 455 3.63 -34.41 -7.49
CA ASP A 455 4.28 -34.90 -6.27
C ASP A 455 5.82 -34.84 -6.34
N GLU A 456 6.40 -35.17 -7.50
CA GLU A 456 7.86 -35.09 -7.72
C GLU A 456 8.40 -33.66 -7.60
N HIS A 457 7.64 -32.66 -8.06
CA HIS A 457 8.01 -31.26 -7.89
C HIS A 457 8.02 -30.88 -6.41
N LEU A 458 7.04 -31.34 -5.64
CA LEU A 458 6.95 -31.07 -4.21
C LEU A 458 8.05 -31.78 -3.42
N ASP A 459 8.45 -32.99 -3.82
CA ASP A 459 9.56 -33.71 -3.19
C ASP A 459 10.89 -32.98 -3.39
N ARG A 460 11.18 -32.54 -4.63
CA ARG A 460 12.37 -31.73 -4.93
C ARG A 460 12.33 -30.38 -4.22
N PHE A 461 11.18 -29.71 -4.22
CA PHE A 461 10.97 -28.45 -3.51
C PHE A 461 11.21 -28.58 -2.01
N LYS A 462 10.67 -29.62 -1.36
CA LYS A 462 10.89 -29.88 0.07
C LYS A 462 12.37 -29.98 0.38
N ALA A 463 13.08 -30.84 -0.36
CA ALA A 463 14.50 -31.08 -0.17
C ALA A 463 15.34 -29.81 -0.37
N ALA A 464 15.05 -29.05 -1.44
CA ALA A 464 15.71 -27.78 -1.72
C ALA A 464 15.46 -26.75 -0.60
N THR A 465 14.22 -26.61 -0.16
CA THR A 465 13.83 -25.63 0.86
C THR A 465 14.46 -25.92 2.21
N ILE A 466 14.50 -27.19 2.63
CA ILE A 466 15.20 -27.59 3.86
C ILE A 466 16.69 -27.26 3.76
N GLY A 467 17.34 -27.59 2.63
CA GLY A 467 18.75 -27.30 2.41
C GLY A 467 19.09 -25.81 2.46
N VAL A 468 18.25 -24.98 1.83
CA VAL A 468 18.45 -23.52 1.76
C VAL A 468 18.14 -22.83 3.08
N LEU A 469 17.03 -23.17 3.74
CA LEU A 469 16.58 -22.46 4.94
C LEU A 469 17.28 -22.90 6.22
N ARG A 470 17.95 -24.07 6.23
CA ARG A 470 18.81 -24.48 7.35
C ARG A 470 20.22 -23.90 7.32
N GLU A 471 20.57 -23.11 6.30
CA GLU A 471 21.85 -22.39 6.30
C GLU A 471 21.89 -21.35 7.41
N HIS A 472 22.88 -21.48 8.30
CA HIS A 472 23.24 -20.49 9.30
C HIS A 472 23.87 -19.27 8.63
N ASP A 473 23.43 -18.07 9.01
CA ASP A 473 23.98 -16.82 8.52
C ASP A 473 25.40 -16.61 9.08
N PRO A 474 26.45 -16.62 8.22
CA PRO A 474 27.82 -16.50 8.68
C PRO A 474 28.11 -15.18 9.42
N LYS A 475 27.23 -14.18 9.33
CA LYS A 475 27.36 -12.94 10.13
C LYS A 475 27.41 -13.22 11.63
N PHE A 476 26.79 -14.31 12.11
CA PHE A 476 26.78 -14.65 13.54
C PHE A 476 28.11 -15.22 14.03
N GLU A 477 29.05 -15.52 13.14
CA GLU A 477 30.44 -15.80 13.49
C GLU A 477 31.22 -14.53 13.87
N LEU A 478 30.67 -13.35 13.55
CA LEU A 478 31.25 -12.05 13.92
C LEU A 478 30.71 -11.57 15.27
N PRO A 479 31.52 -10.79 16.03
CA PRO A 479 31.04 -10.05 17.18
C PRO A 479 29.87 -9.11 16.82
N PRO A 480 28.89 -8.88 17.73
CA PRO A 480 27.71 -8.06 17.45
C PRO A 480 27.98 -6.72 16.79
N GLU A 481 29.03 -6.03 17.21
CA GLU A 481 29.46 -4.72 16.71
C GLU A 481 30.03 -4.75 15.28
N GLU A 482 30.44 -5.90 14.76
CA GLU A 482 30.99 -6.03 13.40
C GLU A 482 29.96 -6.57 12.39
N ARG A 483 28.81 -7.06 12.85
CA ARG A 483 27.80 -7.72 12.00
C ARG A 483 27.23 -6.82 10.92
N PHE A 484 27.12 -5.51 11.17
CA PHE A 484 26.66 -4.54 10.16
C PHE A 484 27.59 -4.49 8.92
N ALA A 485 28.85 -4.87 9.09
CA ALA A 485 29.88 -4.91 8.06
C ALA A 485 30.13 -6.33 7.52
N ALA A 486 29.27 -7.32 7.81
CA ALA A 486 29.50 -8.73 7.47
C ALA A 486 29.88 -8.97 5.99
N ASN A 487 29.26 -8.21 5.06
CA ASN A 487 29.60 -8.24 3.63
C ASN A 487 31.09 -7.89 3.37
N ILE A 488 31.67 -6.94 4.10
CA ILE A 488 33.08 -6.55 3.99
C ILE A 488 33.98 -7.67 4.50
N HIS A 489 33.54 -8.41 5.51
CA HIS A 489 34.24 -9.58 6.06
C HIS A 489 34.03 -10.86 5.24
N GLY A 490 33.27 -10.81 4.13
CA GLY A 490 32.92 -11.99 3.34
C GLY A 490 32.01 -12.99 4.07
N LYS A 491 31.38 -12.57 5.17
CA LYS A 491 30.44 -13.37 5.97
C LYS A 491 29.03 -13.18 5.42
N VAL A 492 28.80 -13.77 4.25
CA VAL A 492 27.54 -13.66 3.51
C VAL A 492 26.92 -15.03 3.31
N LEU A 493 25.60 -15.08 3.27
CA LEU A 493 24.85 -16.30 2.92
C LEU A 493 25.22 -16.76 1.51
N SER A 494 25.28 -18.07 1.34
CA SER A 494 25.50 -18.74 0.05
C SER A 494 24.28 -18.57 -0.84
N TYR A 495 23.07 -18.68 -0.27
CA TYR A 495 21.82 -18.47 -0.97
C TYR A 495 21.34 -17.03 -0.83
N SER A 496 20.76 -16.49 -1.90
CA SER A 496 20.25 -15.12 -1.86
C SER A 496 19.02 -15.01 -0.93
N HIS A 497 18.86 -13.84 -0.30
CA HIS A 497 17.65 -13.54 0.47
C HIS A 497 16.38 -13.65 -0.40
N ASN A 498 16.46 -13.32 -1.69
CA ASN A 498 15.36 -13.45 -2.64
C ASN A 498 14.88 -14.90 -2.77
N LEU A 499 15.80 -15.85 -2.92
CA LEU A 499 15.48 -17.28 -2.99
C LEU A 499 14.95 -17.80 -1.67
N ARG A 500 15.60 -17.46 -0.55
CA ARG A 500 15.14 -17.86 0.79
C ARG A 500 13.71 -17.39 1.05
N LYS A 501 13.41 -16.13 0.73
CA LYS A 501 12.05 -15.55 0.86
C LYS A 501 11.06 -16.22 -0.10
N GLY A 502 11.44 -16.39 -1.38
CA GLY A 502 10.58 -17.00 -2.39
C GLY A 502 10.15 -18.43 -2.02
N LEU A 503 11.07 -19.25 -1.52
CA LEU A 503 10.78 -20.61 -1.04
C LEU A 503 9.91 -20.61 0.22
N ALA A 504 10.13 -19.68 1.16
CA ALA A 504 9.29 -19.53 2.35
C ALA A 504 7.86 -19.08 2.00
N GLU A 505 7.69 -18.16 1.04
CA GLU A 505 6.38 -17.77 0.50
C GLU A 505 5.68 -18.97 -0.16
N SER A 506 6.41 -19.81 -0.91
CA SER A 506 5.86 -21.04 -1.50
C SER A 506 5.42 -22.06 -0.46
N LEU A 507 6.14 -22.19 0.66
CA LEU A 507 5.68 -23.00 1.79
C LEU A 507 4.39 -22.46 2.42
N ALA A 508 4.30 -21.13 2.58
CA ALA A 508 3.10 -20.48 3.10
C ALA A 508 1.90 -20.71 2.17
N LEU A 509 2.09 -20.60 0.85
CA LEU A 509 1.08 -20.90 -0.16
C LEU A 509 0.67 -22.39 -0.15
N LEU A 510 1.60 -23.33 -0.02
CA LEU A 510 1.29 -24.76 0.10
C LEU A 510 0.40 -25.07 1.30
N GLY A 511 0.70 -24.46 2.45
CA GLY A 511 -0.02 -24.70 3.70
C GLY A 511 -1.35 -23.95 3.83
N SER A 512 -1.54 -22.87 3.07
CA SER A 512 -2.75 -22.02 3.09
C SER A 512 -3.70 -22.31 1.94
N HIS A 513 -3.18 -22.63 0.75
CA HIS A 513 -3.92 -22.83 -0.48
C HIS A 513 -3.56 -24.16 -1.18
N PRO A 514 -3.71 -25.32 -0.49
CA PRO A 514 -3.38 -26.63 -1.06
C PRO A 514 -4.30 -27.01 -2.23
N ASP A 515 -5.54 -26.52 -2.24
CA ASP A 515 -6.56 -26.83 -3.25
C ASP A 515 -6.19 -26.40 -4.67
N ALA A 516 -5.23 -25.48 -4.82
CA ALA A 516 -4.70 -25.08 -6.13
C ALA A 516 -3.93 -26.22 -6.82
N LEU A 517 -3.37 -27.19 -6.07
CA LEU A 517 -2.51 -28.26 -6.58
C LEU A 517 -3.31 -29.52 -6.92
N THR A 518 -4.27 -29.38 -7.83
CA THR A 518 -5.23 -30.44 -8.19
C THR A 518 -4.61 -31.69 -8.83
N SER A 519 -3.35 -31.60 -9.28
CA SER A 519 -2.61 -32.69 -9.93
C SER A 519 -1.71 -33.49 -8.97
N CYS A 520 -1.64 -33.07 -7.70
CA CYS A 520 -0.93 -33.78 -6.64
C CYS A 520 -1.82 -34.83 -5.97
N SER A 521 -1.18 -35.79 -5.30
CA SER A 521 -1.89 -36.72 -4.40
C SER A 521 -2.58 -35.96 -3.28
N ILE A 522 -3.75 -36.45 -2.85
CA ILE A 522 -4.54 -35.86 -1.76
C ILE A 522 -3.66 -35.71 -0.50
N GLY A 523 -3.63 -34.51 0.10
CA GLY A 523 -2.83 -34.19 1.29
C GLY A 523 -1.35 -33.89 1.02
N LYS A 524 -0.81 -34.16 -0.18
CA LYS A 524 0.62 -34.00 -0.48
C LYS A 524 1.14 -32.58 -0.28
N ALA A 525 0.35 -31.57 -0.66
CA ALA A 525 0.74 -30.17 -0.52
C ALA A 525 0.91 -29.77 0.95
N GLU A 526 -0.09 -30.08 1.77
CA GLU A 526 -0.12 -29.81 3.21
C GLU A 526 0.99 -30.59 3.94
N ASP A 527 1.13 -31.89 3.64
CA ASP A 527 2.17 -32.74 4.21
C ASP A 527 3.58 -32.23 3.87
N THR A 528 3.78 -31.77 2.64
CA THR A 528 5.05 -31.15 2.22
C THR A 528 5.37 -29.93 3.07
N ALA A 529 4.41 -29.03 3.29
CA ALA A 529 4.61 -27.84 4.12
C ALA A 529 4.89 -28.20 5.59
N ILE A 530 4.11 -29.11 6.17
CA ILE A 530 4.26 -29.62 7.54
C ILE A 530 5.64 -30.23 7.74
N LEU A 531 6.04 -31.16 6.87
CA LEU A 531 7.33 -31.85 6.97
C LEU A 531 8.50 -30.89 6.75
N ALA A 532 8.40 -29.96 5.80
CA ALA A 532 9.44 -28.96 5.58
C ALA A 532 9.67 -28.09 6.83
N VAL A 533 8.60 -27.49 7.38
CA VAL A 533 8.70 -26.61 8.56
C VAL A 533 9.23 -27.38 9.77
N ARG A 534 8.75 -28.61 9.99
CA ARG A 534 9.27 -29.49 11.03
C ARG A 534 10.76 -29.75 10.85
N GLU A 535 11.19 -30.20 9.68
CA GLU A 535 12.59 -30.55 9.41
C GLU A 535 13.53 -29.33 9.45
N ILE A 536 13.05 -28.14 9.06
CA ILE A 536 13.80 -26.88 9.15
C ILE A 536 14.05 -26.48 10.60
N LEU A 537 13.02 -26.53 11.45
CA LEU A 537 13.08 -26.02 12.83
C LEU A 537 13.46 -27.10 13.87
N THR A 538 13.60 -28.35 13.46
CA THR A 538 14.01 -29.43 14.38
C THR A 538 15.41 -29.17 14.93
N ASP A 539 15.52 -29.17 16.26
CA ASP A 539 16.74 -28.92 17.02
C ASP A 539 17.44 -27.61 16.63
N ALA A 540 16.66 -26.59 16.25
CA ALA A 540 17.17 -25.28 15.86
C ALA A 540 17.87 -24.57 17.03
N ASP A 541 19.15 -24.22 16.82
CA ASP A 541 19.90 -23.40 17.76
C ASP A 541 19.57 -21.90 17.60
N TRP A 542 20.15 -21.06 18.46
CA TRP A 542 19.90 -19.62 18.43
C TRP A 542 20.36 -18.97 17.10
N VAL A 543 21.38 -19.53 16.44
CA VAL A 543 21.91 -19.01 15.17
C VAL A 543 20.89 -19.25 14.07
N LEU A 544 20.31 -20.45 14.01
CA LEU A 544 19.28 -20.77 13.02
C LEU A 544 18.02 -19.90 13.21
N TRP A 545 17.53 -19.76 14.44
CA TRP A 545 16.41 -18.85 14.75
C TRP A 545 16.71 -17.41 14.29
N ALA A 546 17.92 -16.91 14.56
CA ALA A 546 18.34 -15.58 14.15
C ALA A 546 18.53 -15.44 12.61
N SER A 547 18.96 -16.52 11.95
CA SER A 547 19.16 -16.58 10.49
C SER A 547 17.84 -16.63 9.71
N LEU A 548 16.79 -17.14 10.36
CA LEU A 548 15.45 -17.22 9.81
C LEU A 548 14.55 -16.05 10.19
N ASN A 549 15.02 -15.09 11.00
CA ASN A 549 14.23 -14.03 11.62
C ASN A 549 13.12 -13.45 10.72
N ASP A 550 13.46 -13.00 9.51
CA ASP A 550 12.49 -12.34 8.62
C ASP A 550 11.57 -13.33 7.86
N LEU A 551 11.82 -14.63 7.97
CA LEU A 551 11.11 -15.73 7.31
C LEU A 551 10.21 -16.52 8.25
N LEU A 552 10.44 -16.44 9.57
CA LEU A 552 9.67 -17.16 10.58
C LEU A 552 8.15 -16.93 10.47
N PRO A 553 7.64 -15.72 10.18
CA PRO A 553 6.21 -15.53 10.01
C PRO A 553 5.62 -16.33 8.83
N LEU A 554 6.35 -16.47 7.72
CA LEU A 554 5.93 -17.28 6.57
C LEU A 554 5.95 -18.79 6.91
N LEU A 555 6.95 -19.25 7.68
CA LEU A 555 6.99 -20.64 8.15
C LEU A 555 5.85 -20.95 9.13
N ALA A 556 5.49 -19.99 9.97
CA ALA A 556 4.35 -20.09 10.87
C ALA A 556 3.04 -20.18 10.09
N GLU A 557 2.87 -19.38 9.02
CA GLU A 557 1.73 -19.51 8.13
C GLU A 557 1.75 -20.84 7.33
N ALA A 558 2.91 -21.35 6.94
CA ALA A 558 3.02 -22.63 6.25
C ALA A 558 2.49 -23.80 7.08
N ALA A 559 2.96 -23.94 8.33
CA ALA A 559 2.52 -25.01 9.23
C ALA A 559 2.42 -24.53 10.68
N PRO A 560 1.29 -23.88 11.07
CA PRO A 560 1.12 -23.27 12.39
C PRO A 560 1.40 -24.22 13.56
N GLY A 561 0.87 -25.45 13.47
CA GLY A 561 1.06 -26.46 14.50
C GLY A 561 2.53 -26.85 14.70
N GLU A 562 3.26 -27.08 13.61
CA GLU A 562 4.67 -27.46 13.67
C GLU A 562 5.57 -26.32 14.13
N PHE A 563 5.27 -25.09 13.71
CA PHE A 563 5.97 -23.90 14.19
C PHE A 563 5.80 -23.74 15.72
N LEU A 564 4.55 -23.80 16.22
CA LEU A 564 4.29 -23.69 17.67
C LEU A 564 4.96 -24.83 18.44
N ASN A 565 4.95 -26.06 17.93
CA ASN A 565 5.65 -27.20 18.54
C ASN A 565 7.16 -26.95 18.61
N ALA A 566 7.76 -26.32 17.59
CA ALA A 566 9.20 -26.02 17.58
C ALA A 566 9.57 -24.93 18.60
N VAL A 567 8.74 -23.89 18.73
CA VAL A 567 8.93 -22.83 19.75
C VAL A 567 8.81 -23.42 21.16
N GLU A 568 7.77 -24.23 21.41
CA GLU A 568 7.54 -24.92 22.68
C GLU A 568 8.73 -25.81 23.08
N LYS A 569 9.17 -26.70 22.18
CA LYS A 569 10.35 -27.55 22.41
C LYS A 569 11.63 -26.75 22.66
N SER A 570 11.79 -25.61 21.98
CA SER A 570 12.94 -24.73 22.16
C SER A 570 12.90 -24.03 23.53
N LEU A 571 11.72 -23.60 23.99
CA LEU A 571 11.53 -23.05 25.34
C LEU A 571 11.87 -24.05 26.44
N ASP A 572 11.50 -25.33 26.24
CA ASP A 572 11.74 -26.41 27.21
C ASP A 572 13.18 -26.96 27.18
N SER A 573 13.96 -26.60 26.16
CA SER A 573 15.34 -27.07 26.00
C SER A 573 16.30 -26.41 27.00
N ASN A 574 17.37 -27.13 27.35
CA ASN A 574 18.43 -26.62 28.23
C ASN A 574 19.81 -26.91 27.63
N PRO A 575 20.59 -25.87 27.23
CA PRO A 575 20.25 -24.44 27.30
C PRO A 575 19.16 -24.05 26.29
N CYS A 576 18.31 -23.08 26.66
CA CYS A 576 17.28 -22.55 25.77
C CYS A 576 17.92 -21.61 24.72
N PRO A 577 17.69 -21.80 23.41
CA PRO A 577 18.25 -20.94 22.37
C PRO A 577 17.76 -19.49 22.48
N PHE A 578 16.53 -19.26 22.98
CA PHE A 578 15.96 -17.91 23.10
C PHE A 578 16.69 -17.04 24.12
N ASP A 579 17.28 -17.62 25.18
CA ASP A 579 18.10 -16.85 26.13
C ASP A 579 19.31 -16.21 25.43
N THR A 580 19.96 -17.01 24.59
CA THR A 580 21.13 -16.54 23.83
C THR A 580 20.68 -15.53 22.79
N LEU A 581 19.53 -15.75 22.15
CA LEU A 581 18.95 -14.84 21.17
C LEU A 581 18.63 -13.46 21.78
N PHE A 582 18.03 -13.42 22.98
CA PHE A 582 17.82 -12.18 23.73
C PHE A 582 19.15 -11.50 24.06
N ALA A 583 20.17 -12.27 24.48
CA ALA A 583 21.49 -11.74 24.78
C ALA A 583 22.24 -11.18 23.55
N GLN A 584 21.82 -11.50 22.33
CA GLN A 584 22.38 -10.91 21.10
C GLN A 584 21.78 -9.54 20.75
N GLU A 585 20.79 -9.03 21.50
CA GLU A 585 20.22 -7.69 21.31
C GLU A 585 21.32 -6.63 21.41
N SER A 586 21.41 -5.76 20.40
CA SER A 586 22.31 -4.61 20.41
C SER A 586 21.54 -3.30 20.31
N SER A 587 22.07 -2.24 20.95
CA SER A 587 21.50 -0.90 20.97
C SER A 587 22.24 0.06 20.04
N GLY A 588 21.57 1.12 19.57
CA GLY A 588 22.14 2.17 18.73
C GLY A 588 21.60 2.15 17.30
N ILE A 589 22.14 3.01 16.42
CA ILE A 589 21.68 3.18 15.03
C ILE A 589 21.85 1.88 14.22
N THR A 590 22.86 1.07 14.54
CA THR A 590 23.14 -0.24 13.95
C THR A 590 22.66 -1.41 14.81
N GLY A 591 21.90 -1.12 15.88
CA GLY A 591 21.36 -2.13 16.78
C GLY A 591 20.41 -3.07 16.04
N THR A 592 20.37 -4.35 16.43
CA THR A 592 19.44 -5.33 15.82
C THR A 592 18.81 -6.20 16.90
N ASN A 593 17.53 -6.54 16.71
CA ASN A 593 16.80 -7.49 17.53
C ASN A 593 16.38 -8.71 16.68
N TYR A 594 16.95 -9.86 17.00
CA TYR A 594 16.74 -11.14 16.30
C TYR A 594 15.56 -11.96 16.85
N MET A 595 14.84 -11.44 17.85
CA MET A 595 13.63 -12.06 18.39
C MET A 595 12.37 -11.62 17.63
N SER A 596 12.46 -10.51 16.89
CA SER A 596 11.32 -9.89 16.19
C SER A 596 10.57 -10.87 15.30
N GLY A 597 11.29 -11.76 14.61
CA GLY A 597 10.72 -12.80 13.75
C GLY A 597 9.82 -13.80 14.48
N VAL A 598 10.27 -14.28 15.64
CA VAL A 598 9.50 -15.22 16.49
C VAL A 598 8.24 -14.52 17.00
N LEU A 599 8.38 -13.27 17.46
CA LEU A 599 7.25 -12.49 17.97
C LEU A 599 6.22 -12.22 16.87
N TRP A 600 6.66 -11.77 15.70
CA TRP A 600 5.80 -11.54 14.55
C TRP A 600 5.12 -12.81 14.05
N ALA A 601 5.79 -13.96 14.11
CA ALA A 601 5.19 -15.24 13.79
C ALA A 601 4.07 -15.61 14.80
N LEU A 602 4.32 -15.46 16.10
CA LEU A 602 3.33 -15.71 17.14
C LEU A 602 2.14 -14.72 17.05
N GLU A 603 2.41 -13.44 16.82
CA GLU A 603 1.38 -12.41 16.57
C GLU A 603 0.51 -12.75 15.36
N THR A 604 1.12 -13.27 14.30
CA THR A 604 0.41 -13.70 13.09
C THR A 604 -0.54 -14.85 13.41
N LEU A 605 -0.08 -15.86 14.17
CA LEU A 605 -0.90 -17.00 14.56
C LEU A 605 -1.97 -16.66 15.60
N ALA A 606 -1.79 -15.58 16.38
CA ALA A 606 -2.78 -15.13 17.36
C ALA A 606 -4.11 -14.71 16.71
N TRP A 607 -4.09 -14.34 15.43
CA TRP A 607 -5.30 -14.04 14.67
C TRP A 607 -6.24 -15.23 14.56
N ASP A 608 -5.70 -16.46 14.50
CA ASP A 608 -6.51 -17.67 14.47
C ASP A 608 -6.97 -18.02 15.89
N PRO A 609 -8.29 -18.04 16.15
CA PRO A 609 -8.81 -18.44 17.45
C PRO A 609 -8.30 -19.81 17.90
N GLN A 610 -8.05 -20.75 16.99
CA GLN A 610 -7.56 -22.10 17.32
C GLN A 610 -6.19 -22.10 17.99
N HIS A 611 -5.35 -21.10 17.70
CA HIS A 611 -3.99 -21.02 18.20
C HIS A 611 -3.79 -20.04 19.35
N LEU A 612 -4.75 -19.14 19.60
CA LEU A 612 -4.63 -18.07 20.60
C LEU A 612 -4.12 -18.54 21.98
N ILE A 613 -4.70 -19.61 22.55
CA ILE A 613 -4.33 -20.08 23.90
C ILE A 613 -2.86 -20.51 23.93
N ARG A 614 -2.42 -21.30 22.93
CA ARG A 614 -1.02 -21.75 22.83
C ARG A 614 -0.08 -20.56 22.60
N VAL A 615 -0.46 -19.62 21.74
CA VAL A 615 0.34 -18.41 21.49
C VAL A 615 0.53 -17.59 22.77
N VAL A 616 -0.54 -17.37 23.53
CA VAL A 616 -0.48 -16.62 24.79
C VAL A 616 0.43 -17.31 25.80
N ASP A 617 0.34 -18.63 25.93
CA ASP A 617 1.22 -19.41 26.81
C ASP A 617 2.69 -19.31 26.40
N LEU A 618 3.01 -19.51 25.11
CA LEU A 618 4.38 -19.39 24.59
C LEU A 618 4.95 -17.98 24.74
N LEU A 619 4.16 -16.94 24.47
CA LEU A 619 4.59 -15.56 24.71
C LEU A 619 4.83 -15.29 26.20
N GLY A 620 4.04 -15.91 27.08
CA GLY A 620 4.26 -15.90 28.53
C GLY A 620 5.59 -16.54 28.93
N GLY A 621 5.87 -17.72 28.39
CA GLY A 621 7.15 -18.41 28.59
C GLY A 621 8.34 -17.59 28.09
N LEU A 622 8.21 -16.92 26.94
CA LEU A 622 9.23 -16.00 26.42
C LEU A 622 9.38 -14.75 27.29
N ALA A 623 8.28 -14.16 27.76
CA ALA A 623 8.30 -12.97 28.63
C ALA A 623 8.99 -13.26 29.97
N ALA A 624 8.79 -14.45 30.54
CA ALA A 624 9.44 -14.87 31.79
C ALA A 624 10.98 -15.00 31.67
N ARG A 625 11.50 -15.19 30.45
CA ARG A 625 12.93 -15.33 30.16
C ARG A 625 13.58 -14.06 29.62
N ASP A 626 12.77 -13.08 29.25
CA ASP A 626 13.24 -11.83 28.65
C ASP A 626 14.03 -10.99 29.69
N PRO A 627 15.32 -10.71 29.48
CA PRO A 627 16.12 -9.89 30.40
C PRO A 627 15.76 -8.39 30.35
N GLY A 628 14.86 -7.98 29.46
CA GLY A 628 14.59 -6.58 29.15
C GLY A 628 15.61 -5.98 28.19
N GLY A 629 15.46 -4.69 27.88
CA GLY A 629 16.28 -3.99 26.88
C GLY A 629 15.56 -2.78 26.31
N ASN A 630 16.04 -2.28 25.16
CA ASN A 630 15.63 -0.98 24.63
C ASN A 630 14.61 -1.05 23.49
N TRP A 631 14.39 -2.23 22.92
CA TRP A 631 13.41 -2.42 21.85
C TRP A 631 11.99 -2.50 22.41
N GLN A 632 11.03 -1.89 21.69
CA GLN A 632 9.61 -1.96 22.03
C GLN A 632 8.98 -3.32 21.69
N ASN A 633 9.44 -3.99 20.63
CA ASN A 633 8.90 -5.29 20.24
C ASN A 633 9.47 -6.39 21.16
N ARG A 634 8.70 -6.73 22.22
CA ARG A 634 9.05 -7.71 23.26
C ARG A 634 7.84 -8.60 23.58
N PRO A 635 8.03 -9.82 24.10
CA PRO A 635 6.94 -10.78 24.32
C PRO A 635 5.77 -10.23 25.14
N ALA A 636 6.04 -9.48 26.22
CA ALA A 636 5.01 -8.87 27.07
C ALA A 636 4.18 -7.80 26.33
N ASN A 637 4.80 -7.08 25.39
CA ASN A 637 4.11 -6.09 24.57
C ASN A 637 3.26 -6.77 23.48
N SER A 638 3.73 -7.87 22.89
CA SER A 638 2.91 -8.69 21.99
C SER A 638 1.69 -9.26 22.73
N LEU A 639 1.83 -9.80 23.94
CA LEU A 639 0.71 -10.25 24.78
C LEU A 639 -0.33 -9.15 25.01
N THR A 640 0.15 -7.97 25.45
CA THR A 640 -0.72 -6.82 25.71
C THR A 640 -1.45 -6.42 24.44
N THR A 641 -0.72 -6.29 23.32
CA THR A 641 -1.27 -5.86 22.03
C THR A 641 -2.33 -6.82 21.50
N ILE A 642 -2.12 -8.13 21.61
CA ILE A 642 -3.08 -9.16 21.16
C ILE A 642 -4.39 -9.08 21.94
N LEU A 643 -4.30 -8.86 23.26
CA LEU A 643 -5.43 -8.98 24.18
C LEU A 643 -6.07 -7.63 24.57
N LEU A 644 -5.69 -6.52 23.93
CA LEU A 644 -6.28 -5.20 24.18
C LEU A 644 -7.83 -5.26 24.11
N PRO A 645 -8.56 -4.76 25.14
CA PRO A 645 -10.02 -4.84 25.14
C PRO A 645 -10.68 -4.02 24.03
N TRP A 646 -10.08 -2.89 23.66
CA TRP A 646 -10.61 -1.93 22.69
C TRP A 646 -10.09 -2.16 21.25
N LEU A 647 -9.04 -2.95 21.08
CA LEU A 647 -8.43 -3.28 19.79
C LEU A 647 -7.76 -4.66 19.81
N PRO A 648 -8.52 -5.75 20.01
CA PRO A 648 -7.97 -7.09 20.03
C PRO A 648 -7.34 -7.42 18.67
N GLN A 649 -6.14 -7.99 18.69
CA GLN A 649 -5.48 -8.49 17.48
C GLN A 649 -5.67 -9.99 17.36
N THR A 650 -6.93 -10.41 17.45
CA THR A 650 -7.35 -11.81 17.32
C THR A 650 -8.80 -11.89 16.88
N CYS A 651 -9.14 -12.91 16.07
CA CYS A 651 -10.54 -13.20 15.72
C CYS A 651 -11.27 -13.97 16.84
N ALA A 652 -10.64 -14.22 17.99
CA ALA A 652 -11.20 -15.02 19.06
C ALA A 652 -12.30 -14.27 19.84
N SER A 653 -13.31 -15.02 20.29
CA SER A 653 -14.39 -14.48 21.14
C SER A 653 -13.86 -13.99 22.50
N ILE A 654 -14.64 -13.12 23.16
CA ILE A 654 -14.37 -12.65 24.54
C ILE A 654 -14.09 -13.83 25.49
N ALA A 655 -14.95 -14.85 25.45
CA ALA A 655 -14.78 -16.05 26.28
C ALA A 655 -13.46 -16.78 26.01
N LYS A 656 -13.04 -16.89 24.74
CA LYS A 656 -11.76 -17.54 24.40
C LYS A 656 -10.55 -16.70 24.80
N ARG A 657 -10.64 -15.37 24.69
CA ARG A 657 -9.61 -14.44 25.21
C ARG A 657 -9.47 -14.55 26.72
N GLN A 658 -10.58 -14.70 27.45
CA GLN A 658 -10.55 -14.93 28.90
C GLN A 658 -9.86 -16.26 29.24
N ILE A 659 -10.22 -17.36 28.58
CA ILE A 659 -9.58 -18.68 28.80
C ILE A 659 -8.07 -18.63 28.51
N ALA A 660 -7.65 -17.86 27.50
CA ALA A 660 -6.23 -17.68 27.20
C ALA A 660 -5.49 -17.00 28.36
N VAL A 661 -6.08 -15.97 28.96
CA VAL A 661 -5.52 -15.32 30.15
C VAL A 661 -5.56 -16.22 31.38
N GLU A 662 -6.64 -16.97 31.62
CA GLU A 662 -6.72 -17.95 32.71
C GLU A 662 -5.64 -19.04 32.59
N THR A 663 -5.35 -19.47 31.36
CA THR A 663 -4.24 -20.39 31.08
C THR A 663 -2.90 -19.74 31.44
N LEU A 664 -2.67 -18.50 31.02
CA LEU A 664 -1.46 -17.76 31.38
C LEU A 664 -1.31 -17.56 32.90
N ILE A 665 -2.41 -17.33 33.64
CA ILE A 665 -2.40 -17.23 35.10
C ILE A 665 -1.90 -18.53 35.73
N ARG A 666 -2.32 -19.68 35.20
CA ARG A 666 -1.93 -21.00 35.72
C ARG A 666 -0.47 -21.32 35.41
N GLU A 667 -0.03 -21.08 34.17
CA GLU A 667 1.31 -21.48 33.73
C GLU A 667 2.39 -20.44 34.07
N GLN A 668 2.08 -19.14 33.97
CA GLN A 668 3.02 -18.02 34.15
C GLN A 668 2.41 -16.88 35.01
N PRO A 669 2.18 -17.09 36.31
CA PRO A 669 1.41 -16.17 37.16
C PRO A 669 2.05 -14.77 37.32
N GLN A 670 3.38 -14.65 37.21
CA GLN A 670 4.04 -13.34 37.29
C GLN A 670 3.79 -12.50 36.04
N GLU A 671 3.89 -13.10 34.85
CA GLU A 671 3.64 -12.43 33.58
C GLU A 671 2.15 -12.14 33.36
N ALA A 672 1.28 -13.06 33.80
CA ALA A 672 -0.16 -12.84 33.79
C ALA A 672 -0.59 -11.61 34.61
N TRP A 673 0.05 -11.38 35.77
CA TRP A 673 -0.21 -10.21 36.59
C TRP A 673 0.14 -8.91 35.85
N LYS A 674 1.34 -8.85 35.27
CA LYS A 674 1.80 -7.68 34.48
C LYS A 674 0.85 -7.38 33.31
N LEU A 675 0.40 -8.43 32.62
CA LEU A 675 -0.56 -8.33 31.53
C LEU A 675 -1.91 -7.78 32.03
N LEU A 676 -2.48 -8.34 33.09
CA LEU A 676 -3.79 -7.89 33.58
C LEU A 676 -3.76 -6.42 33.98
N VAL A 677 -2.70 -5.97 34.66
CA VAL A 677 -2.51 -4.56 35.03
C VAL A 677 -2.36 -3.67 33.78
N SER A 678 -1.67 -4.13 32.73
CA SER A 678 -1.52 -3.37 31.48
C SER A 678 -2.81 -3.26 30.68
N LEU A 679 -3.74 -4.22 30.83
CA LEU A 679 -5.03 -4.25 30.14
C LEU A 679 -6.14 -3.46 30.87
N LEU A 680 -5.89 -2.97 32.10
CA LEU A 680 -6.85 -2.12 32.81
C LEU A 680 -7.06 -0.78 32.07
N PRO A 681 -8.25 -0.16 32.20
CA PRO A 681 -8.53 1.16 31.62
C PRO A 681 -7.51 2.21 32.03
N GLN A 682 -6.83 2.83 31.07
CA GLN A 682 -5.86 3.88 31.35
C GLN A 682 -6.01 5.01 30.33
N SER A 683 -5.76 6.24 30.78
CA SER A 683 -5.79 7.41 29.90
C SER A 683 -4.57 7.39 28.95
N HIS A 684 -4.78 7.62 27.65
CA HIS A 684 -3.73 7.77 26.62
C HIS A 684 -3.02 6.50 26.11
N HIS A 685 -3.69 5.34 26.07
CA HIS A 685 -3.14 4.18 25.35
C HIS A 685 -3.17 4.37 23.83
N PHE A 686 -2.06 4.02 23.18
CA PHE A 686 -1.92 3.97 21.72
C PHE A 686 -1.33 2.62 21.34
N SER A 687 -1.87 1.99 20.32
CA SER A 687 -1.35 0.75 19.75
C SER A 687 -1.37 0.83 18.23
N LEU A 688 -0.30 0.35 17.61
CA LEU A 688 -0.22 0.19 16.16
C LEU A 688 -0.87 -1.12 15.70
N GLY A 689 -1.21 -2.03 16.62
CA GLY A 689 -1.66 -3.40 16.31
C GLY A 689 -0.51 -4.39 16.17
N SER A 690 -0.84 -5.65 15.84
CA SER A 690 0.13 -6.74 15.67
C SER A 690 0.24 -7.18 14.21
N ARG A 691 1.30 -7.94 13.87
CA ARG A 691 1.46 -8.49 12.52
C ARG A 691 0.23 -9.32 12.11
N LYS A 692 -0.27 -9.11 10.89
CA LYS A 692 -1.37 -9.85 10.29
C LYS A 692 -0.87 -10.96 9.34
N PRO A 693 -1.63 -12.06 9.15
CA PRO A 693 -1.35 -13.09 8.14
C PRO A 693 -1.29 -12.50 6.74
N GLU A 694 -0.33 -12.96 5.94
CA GLU A 694 -0.16 -12.56 4.53
C GLU A 694 -0.86 -13.52 3.58
N TRP A 695 -0.85 -14.82 3.87
CA TRP A 695 -1.31 -15.87 2.96
C TRP A 695 -2.47 -16.69 3.52
N ARG A 696 -2.62 -16.81 4.85
CA ARG A 696 -3.79 -17.51 5.41
C ARG A 696 -5.00 -16.57 5.51
N ASP A 697 -6.12 -16.99 4.92
CA ASP A 697 -7.42 -16.31 5.01
C ASP A 697 -8.10 -16.52 6.40
N ILE A 698 -7.47 -15.99 7.45
CA ILE A 698 -7.94 -16.11 8.84
C ILE A 698 -8.92 -14.99 9.22
N ILE A 699 -8.67 -13.79 8.71
CA ILE A 699 -9.44 -12.59 9.07
C ILE A 699 -10.59 -12.45 8.07
N PRO A 700 -11.86 -12.57 8.50
CA PRO A 700 -13.00 -12.38 7.62
C PRO A 700 -12.98 -11.00 6.95
N THR A 701 -13.46 -10.91 5.71
CA THR A 701 -13.52 -9.65 4.96
C THR A 701 -14.42 -8.61 5.64
N ASP A 702 -15.42 -9.05 6.39
CA ASP A 702 -16.35 -8.22 7.17
C ASP A 702 -15.94 -8.05 8.64
N TRP A 703 -14.71 -8.43 9.02
CA TRP A 703 -14.25 -8.35 10.40
C TRP A 703 -14.36 -6.92 10.96
N PRO A 704 -15.10 -6.71 12.08
CA PRO A 704 -15.32 -5.39 12.63
C PRO A 704 -14.03 -4.79 13.17
N LYS A 705 -13.66 -3.62 12.65
CA LYS A 705 -12.41 -2.93 13.02
C LYS A 705 -12.49 -2.16 14.34
N SER A 706 -13.69 -2.00 14.90
CA SER A 706 -13.92 -1.39 16.20
C SER A 706 -14.73 -2.32 17.09
N VAL A 707 -14.31 -2.45 18.34
CA VAL A 707 -15.04 -3.19 19.37
C VAL A 707 -16.27 -2.38 19.80
N THR A 708 -17.40 -3.04 20.00
CA THR A 708 -18.59 -2.34 20.53
C THR A 708 -18.36 -1.90 21.97
N TYR A 709 -19.04 -0.83 22.41
CA TYR A 709 -18.92 -0.39 23.80
C TYR A 709 -19.34 -1.49 24.80
N HIS A 710 -20.30 -2.34 24.42
CA HIS A 710 -20.71 -3.50 25.22
C HIS A 710 -19.56 -4.49 25.38
N ASP A 711 -18.98 -4.95 24.27
CA ASP A 711 -17.91 -5.95 24.26
C ASP A 711 -16.64 -5.45 24.97
N TYR A 712 -16.35 -4.15 24.83
CA TYR A 712 -15.26 -3.49 25.55
C TYR A 712 -15.46 -3.56 27.06
N ARG A 713 -16.67 -3.22 27.55
CA ARG A 713 -16.98 -3.27 28.99
C ARG A 713 -16.99 -4.69 29.53
N GLU A 714 -17.53 -5.64 28.76
CA GLU A 714 -17.55 -7.06 29.12
C GLU A 714 -16.12 -7.59 29.27
N GLN A 715 -15.26 -7.37 28.28
CA GLN A 715 -13.87 -7.84 28.31
C GLN A 715 -13.07 -7.23 29.48
N ILE A 716 -13.24 -5.93 29.75
CA ILE A 716 -12.58 -5.29 30.91
C ILE A 716 -13.11 -5.86 32.22
N GLY A 717 -14.43 -6.09 32.32
CA GLY A 717 -15.02 -6.72 33.50
C GLY A 717 -14.36 -8.06 33.80
N ASN A 718 -14.21 -8.91 32.78
CA ASN A 718 -13.59 -10.22 32.91
C ASN A 718 -12.11 -10.11 33.34
N TYR A 719 -11.32 -9.22 32.71
CA TYR A 719 -9.92 -9.02 33.10
C TYR A 719 -9.76 -8.43 34.51
N ALA A 720 -10.62 -7.48 34.90
CA ALA A 720 -10.61 -6.92 36.24
C ALA A 720 -10.96 -7.96 37.30
N GLU A 721 -11.93 -8.83 37.05
CA GLU A 721 -12.28 -9.95 37.95
C GLU A 721 -11.10 -10.92 38.12
N LEU A 722 -10.43 -11.29 37.02
CA LEU A 722 -9.21 -12.12 37.09
C LEU A 722 -8.11 -11.46 37.91
N ALA A 723 -7.88 -10.15 37.74
CA ALA A 723 -6.90 -9.40 38.52
C ALA A 723 -7.26 -9.38 40.01
N VAL A 724 -8.53 -9.14 40.35
CA VAL A 724 -9.01 -9.18 41.74
C VAL A 724 -8.78 -10.56 42.36
N ASN A 725 -9.08 -11.63 41.63
CA ASN A 725 -8.89 -13.00 42.16
C ASN A 725 -7.41 -13.31 42.41
N MET A 726 -6.50 -12.92 41.51
CA MET A 726 -5.06 -13.06 41.75
C MET A 726 -4.55 -12.21 42.91
N ALA A 727 -5.14 -11.03 43.13
CA ALA A 727 -4.77 -10.12 44.21
C ALA A 727 -5.22 -10.61 45.59
N LYS A 728 -6.35 -11.32 45.69
CA LYS A 728 -6.83 -11.92 46.96
C LYS A 728 -5.83 -12.92 47.55
N GLU A 729 -5.04 -13.56 46.70
CA GLU A 729 -4.06 -14.57 47.12
C GLU A 729 -2.66 -14.00 47.42
N ASP A 730 -2.38 -12.75 47.02
CA ASP A 730 -1.07 -12.11 47.17
C ASP A 730 -1.18 -10.64 47.60
N THR A 731 -0.73 -10.35 48.83
CA THR A 731 -0.75 -9.01 49.42
C THR A 731 -0.01 -7.97 48.58
N LYS A 732 1.07 -8.33 47.86
CA LYS A 732 1.79 -7.37 47.01
C LYS A 732 0.97 -6.98 45.79
N ARG A 733 0.30 -7.95 45.16
CA ARG A 733 -0.62 -7.71 44.04
C ARG A 733 -1.84 -6.91 44.50
N LEU A 734 -2.35 -7.17 45.70
CA LEU A 734 -3.40 -6.36 46.29
C LEU A 734 -2.98 -4.90 46.46
N MET A 735 -1.77 -4.64 46.98
CA MET A 735 -1.23 -3.28 47.10
C MET A 735 -1.09 -2.59 45.72
N ASP A 736 -0.59 -3.31 44.73
CA ASP A 736 -0.43 -2.82 43.36
C ASP A 736 -1.80 -2.49 42.73
N LEU A 737 -2.78 -3.38 42.89
CA LEU A 737 -4.15 -3.19 42.38
C LEU A 737 -4.85 -1.98 43.00
N ILE A 738 -4.61 -1.68 44.28
CA ILE A 738 -5.14 -0.48 44.94
C ILE A 738 -4.61 0.78 44.25
N GLY A 739 -3.34 0.79 43.82
CA GLY A 739 -2.78 1.89 43.02
C GLY A 739 -3.52 2.13 41.68
N HIS A 740 -4.27 1.14 41.20
CA HIS A 740 -5.11 1.19 40.00
C HIS A 740 -6.62 1.23 40.31
N PHE A 741 -7.04 1.49 41.55
CA PHE A 741 -8.44 1.38 41.96
C PHE A 741 -9.40 2.24 41.13
N ASP A 742 -9.00 3.47 40.80
CA ASP A 742 -9.81 4.40 39.99
C ASP A 742 -10.01 3.93 38.54
N HIS A 743 -9.17 3.00 38.08
CA HIS A 743 -9.24 2.42 36.75
C HIS A 743 -10.11 1.15 36.70
N LEU A 744 -10.50 0.59 37.84
CA LEU A 744 -11.30 -0.63 37.90
C LEU A 744 -12.78 -0.36 37.57
N PRO A 745 -13.46 -1.29 36.88
CA PRO A 745 -14.91 -1.26 36.77
C PRO A 745 -15.60 -1.30 38.15
N PRO A 746 -16.81 -0.74 38.29
CA PRO A 746 -17.52 -0.68 39.58
C PRO A 746 -17.64 -2.01 40.31
N LEU A 747 -17.93 -3.11 39.59
CA LEU A 747 -18.05 -4.44 40.19
C LEU A 747 -16.70 -4.91 40.79
N ALA A 748 -15.59 -4.67 40.10
CA ALA A 748 -14.27 -5.03 40.59
C ALA A 748 -13.86 -4.15 41.78
N GLN A 749 -14.22 -2.86 41.77
CA GLN A 749 -14.03 -1.96 42.92
C GLN A 749 -14.76 -2.49 44.17
N GLU A 750 -16.03 -2.89 44.03
CA GLU A 750 -16.81 -3.49 45.12
C GLU A 750 -16.15 -4.77 45.66
N GLN A 751 -15.65 -5.64 44.77
CA GLN A 751 -14.97 -6.86 45.18
C GLN A 751 -13.65 -6.59 45.94
N VAL A 752 -12.87 -5.58 45.52
CA VAL A 752 -11.65 -5.17 46.22
C VAL A 752 -11.99 -4.63 47.61
N LEU A 753 -12.97 -3.72 47.71
CA LEU A 753 -13.41 -3.16 48.99
C LEU A 753 -13.95 -4.25 49.94
N ALA A 754 -14.74 -5.19 49.42
CA ALA A 754 -15.25 -6.31 50.19
C ALA A 754 -14.12 -7.21 50.73
N HIS A 755 -13.07 -7.45 49.93
CA HIS A 755 -11.91 -8.22 50.38
C HIS A 755 -11.06 -7.46 51.41
N LEU A 756 -10.84 -6.16 51.23
CA LEU A 756 -10.15 -5.31 52.22
C LEU A 756 -10.88 -5.28 53.57
N GLY A 757 -12.21 -5.33 53.55
CA GLY A 757 -13.05 -5.45 54.73
C GLY A 757 -13.21 -6.87 55.31
N SER A 758 -12.62 -7.89 54.67
CA SER A 758 -12.81 -9.28 55.07
C SER A 758 -12.09 -9.61 56.39
N ILE A 759 -12.51 -10.70 57.04
CA ILE A 759 -11.83 -11.21 58.24
C ILE A 759 -10.37 -11.57 57.93
N GLU A 760 -10.10 -12.08 56.72
CA GLU A 760 -8.75 -12.48 56.30
C GLU A 760 -7.79 -11.29 56.33
N ILE A 761 -8.19 -10.12 55.82
CA ILE A 761 -7.36 -8.91 55.82
C ILE A 761 -7.36 -8.23 57.19
N THR A 762 -8.53 -8.10 57.82
CA THR A 762 -8.66 -7.40 59.11
C THR A 762 -8.01 -8.15 60.28
N THR A 763 -7.69 -9.43 60.14
CA THR A 763 -6.94 -10.21 61.15
C THR A 763 -5.44 -10.34 60.84
N LEU A 764 -4.95 -9.78 59.73
CA LEU A 764 -3.51 -9.77 59.42
C LEU A 764 -2.69 -9.09 60.53
N PRO A 765 -1.47 -9.59 60.83
CA PRO A 765 -0.52 -8.91 61.71
C PRO A 765 -0.25 -7.47 61.24
N GLU A 766 -0.06 -6.56 62.18
CA GLU A 766 0.08 -5.12 61.91
C GLU A 766 1.17 -4.80 60.87
N ALA A 767 2.30 -5.51 60.90
CA ALA A 767 3.38 -5.37 59.93
C ALA A 767 2.99 -5.68 58.47
N LYS A 768 2.00 -6.56 58.23
CA LYS A 768 1.45 -6.86 56.89
C LYS A 768 0.25 -6.00 56.53
N LYS A 769 -0.47 -5.52 57.54
CA LYS A 769 -1.67 -4.69 57.38
C LYS A 769 -1.33 -3.22 57.12
N TYR A 770 -0.28 -2.70 57.76
CA TYR A 770 0.15 -1.31 57.61
C TYR A 770 0.45 -0.91 56.15
N PRO A 771 1.21 -1.70 55.36
CA PRO A 771 1.47 -1.39 53.95
C PRO A 771 0.20 -1.28 53.09
N LEU A 772 -0.80 -2.14 53.34
CA LEU A 772 -2.10 -2.10 52.66
C LEU A 772 -2.85 -0.80 52.97
N TRP A 773 -2.88 -0.38 54.25
CA TRP A 773 -3.55 0.87 54.65
C TRP A 773 -2.87 2.12 54.12
N THR A 774 -1.56 2.10 53.87
CA THR A 774 -0.87 3.21 53.19
C THR A 774 -1.08 3.24 51.68
N ALA A 775 -1.49 2.12 51.08
CA ALA A 775 -1.78 2.04 49.65
C ALA A 775 -3.19 2.55 49.32
N VAL A 776 -4.16 2.33 50.22
CA VAL A 776 -5.53 2.90 50.18
C VAL A 776 -5.48 4.39 50.48
#